data_AF-A0A9E3WS09-F1
#
_entry.id   AF-A0A9E3WS09-F1
#
_cell.length_a   1.000
_cell.length_b   1.000
_cell.length_c   1.000
_cell.angle_alpha   90.00
_cell.angle_beta   90.00
_cell.angle_gamma   90.00
#
_symmetry.space_group_name_H-M   'P 1'
#
loop_
_entity.id
_entity.type
_entity.pdbx_description
1 polymer ?
#
loop_
_entity_poly.entity_id
_entity_poly.type
_entity_poly.pdbx_seq_one_letter_code
_entity_poly.pdbx_strand_id
1 'polypeptide(L)'
;MTAILSHDQAYERWLGVPSGAPPHHYHLLGLALFESRPAAIAQGFQQQSQRLTPHLSSPAAAVAERLLGELAAAQACLLDPTARAKYDAQLQTQLGSPGGDQPKRPTPRSRSAVAPAGGLSASAAAVPACNGPPPVIHDPEEPSSAVPWIVGGACVGLIGVATLAAMLFVAAGSRRPGPTATRDNHGNHVDRSGARTAELDAALQGGEAESDSPSSELDSGSTERVAPSTAAPSALDAATVGIRRTGDGSLLTVDELDEPAEPAKPEETSAPPPVSPAPPPPPPDPAAITAKALADLPRAVALPPLDVAGPSGAPLLLAPLPVAAPAELSLRLGGADLVDAQGRFEFQPPPDDTAPRVWRLDYTDAAGATEPVAEYSWADGELNFRWLPGAGPASAEILKNRNLHIVAGDHSAALAQRLPDAVGPLAVKFDSGAVGANVTLAPPPGAAKLVLQVDALDEAFGPHRWSPAARVEAGDEADLILGGEQDPYQLALRFSFEATGPERVRVEYRPMLRAAGSAKWDYFRPKSAAVELAQLQQQETLLATQLSQLPQQFRRNPAGFAQASDALNRQSLAVRSRIDTLESLSRVCQAVQDKATISFRVLAVSGGEEIELVAATGAAPPAAVGASGVGAPIADPNIGPPAP
;
A
#
# COMPACT_ATOMS: atom_id res chain seq x y z
N MET A 1 -24.96 -34.83 5.36
CA MET A 1 -24.94 -33.50 4.72
C MET A 1 -24.84 -32.48 5.84
N THR A 2 -23.63 -31.99 6.14
CA THR A 2 -23.42 -30.99 7.19
C THR A 2 -23.83 -29.64 6.61
N ALA A 3 -24.90 -29.03 7.14
CA ALA A 3 -25.36 -27.74 6.68
C ALA A 3 -24.25 -26.69 6.91
N ILE A 4 -23.83 -26.02 5.85
CA ILE A 4 -22.88 -24.91 5.91
C ILE A 4 -23.59 -23.76 6.63
N LEU A 5 -23.09 -23.38 7.81
CA LEU A 5 -23.63 -22.26 8.57
C LEU A 5 -23.51 -21.00 7.71
N SER A 6 -24.64 -20.35 7.40
CA SER A 6 -24.62 -19.10 6.64
C SER A 6 -24.04 -17.96 7.47
N HIS A 7 -23.49 -16.94 6.81
CA HIS A 7 -22.85 -15.79 7.44
C HIS A 7 -23.79 -15.07 8.43
N ASP A 8 -25.06 -14.88 8.06
CA ASP A 8 -26.06 -14.22 8.91
C ASP A 8 -26.40 -15.04 10.18
N GLN A 9 -26.47 -16.37 10.05
CA GLN A 9 -26.68 -17.27 11.19
C GLN A 9 -25.49 -17.28 12.15
N ALA A 10 -24.29 -16.98 11.66
CA ALA A 10 -23.07 -16.93 12.47
C ALA A 10 -23.04 -15.68 13.38
N TYR A 11 -23.50 -14.52 12.91
CA TYR A 11 -23.61 -13.32 13.75
C TYR A 11 -24.53 -13.52 14.95
N GLU A 12 -25.71 -14.09 14.71
CA GLU A 12 -26.70 -14.32 15.76
C GLU A 12 -26.22 -15.39 16.75
N ARG A 13 -25.68 -16.50 16.23
CA ARG A 13 -25.31 -17.65 17.04
C ARG A 13 -24.02 -17.47 17.83
N TRP A 14 -23.03 -16.74 17.31
CA TRP A 14 -21.71 -16.63 17.94
C TRP A 14 -21.45 -15.27 18.58
N LEU A 15 -21.89 -14.19 17.94
CA LEU A 15 -21.67 -12.82 18.42
C LEU A 15 -22.88 -12.24 19.18
N GLY A 16 -24.05 -12.89 19.07
CA GLY A 16 -25.29 -12.46 19.73
C GLY A 16 -25.90 -11.21 19.10
N VAL A 17 -25.58 -10.93 17.84
CA VAL A 17 -26.11 -9.77 17.12
C VAL A 17 -27.47 -10.14 16.51
N PRO A 18 -28.55 -9.40 16.80
CA PRO A 18 -29.90 -9.74 16.33
C PRO A 18 -30.01 -9.71 14.80
N SER A 19 -30.68 -10.70 14.21
CA SER A 19 -30.94 -10.76 12.78
C SER A 19 -32.01 -9.73 12.36
N GLY A 20 -31.76 -9.04 11.24
CA GLY A 20 -32.71 -8.09 10.64
C GLY A 20 -32.18 -6.66 10.42
N ALA A 21 -31.03 -6.30 11.01
CA ALA A 21 -30.35 -5.04 10.74
C ALA A 21 -28.86 -5.27 10.41
N PRO A 22 -28.26 -4.53 9.48
CA PRO A 22 -26.83 -4.66 9.19
C PRO A 22 -26.02 -4.36 10.46
N PRO A 23 -25.08 -5.24 10.86
CA PRO A 23 -24.31 -5.05 12.08
C PRO A 23 -23.39 -3.83 11.95
N HIS A 24 -23.41 -2.94 12.93
CA HIS A 24 -22.47 -1.82 13.03
C HIS A 24 -21.28 -2.18 13.94
N HIS A 25 -20.16 -1.47 13.82
CA HIS A 25 -18.90 -1.76 14.54
C HIS A 25 -19.08 -1.92 16.07
N TYR A 26 -19.92 -1.11 16.71
CA TYR A 26 -20.21 -1.25 18.14
C TYR A 26 -20.93 -2.58 18.50
N HIS A 27 -21.83 -3.06 17.64
CA HIS A 27 -22.52 -4.34 17.86
C HIS A 27 -21.58 -5.52 17.65
N LEU A 28 -20.70 -5.45 16.65
CA LEU A 28 -19.69 -6.49 16.41
C LEU A 28 -18.81 -6.69 17.65
N LEU A 29 -18.38 -5.61 18.29
CA LEU A 29 -17.54 -5.68 19.51
C LEU A 29 -18.34 -5.91 20.81
N GLY A 30 -19.67 -5.97 20.76
CA GLY A 30 -20.52 -6.09 21.95
C GLY A 30 -20.47 -4.87 22.89
N LEU A 31 -20.27 -3.67 22.34
CA LEU A 31 -20.14 -2.42 23.08
C LEU A 31 -21.44 -1.60 23.04
N ALA A 32 -21.57 -0.69 24.01
CA ALA A 32 -22.59 0.36 23.93
C ALA A 32 -22.30 1.30 22.74
N LEU A 33 -23.37 1.82 22.13
CA LEU A 33 -23.26 2.82 21.06
C LEU A 33 -22.42 4.02 21.53
N PHE A 34 -21.48 4.44 20.69
CA PHE A 34 -20.59 5.58 20.93
C PHE A 34 -19.64 5.42 22.14
N GLU A 35 -19.30 4.17 22.53
CA GLU A 35 -18.25 3.92 23.52
C GLU A 35 -16.91 4.49 23.02
N SER A 36 -16.23 5.24 23.89
CA SER A 36 -15.05 6.01 23.53
C SER A 36 -13.79 5.59 24.28
N ARG A 37 -13.92 4.75 25.31
CA ARG A 37 -12.79 4.28 26.13
C ARG A 37 -11.99 3.22 25.38
N PRO A 38 -10.69 3.45 25.07
CA PRO A 38 -9.86 2.48 24.35
C PRO A 38 -9.78 1.11 25.04
N ALA A 39 -9.72 1.10 26.37
CA ALA A 39 -9.70 -0.13 27.16
C ALA A 39 -10.96 -0.98 26.99
N ALA A 40 -12.14 -0.34 26.91
CA ALA A 40 -13.41 -1.04 26.69
C ALA A 40 -13.46 -1.63 25.26
N ILE A 41 -12.96 -0.88 24.27
CA ILE A 41 -12.89 -1.32 22.87
C ILE A 41 -11.96 -2.53 22.72
N ALA A 42 -10.76 -2.48 23.29
CA ALA A 42 -9.82 -3.60 23.28
C ALA A 42 -10.38 -4.84 24.00
N GLN A 43 -11.04 -4.64 25.14
CA GLN A 43 -11.67 -5.73 25.88
C GLN A 43 -12.83 -6.38 25.09
N GLY A 44 -13.65 -5.56 24.41
CA GLY A 44 -14.74 -6.06 23.55
C GLY A 44 -14.21 -6.94 22.40
N PHE A 45 -13.17 -6.48 21.72
CA PHE A 45 -12.50 -7.26 20.68
C PHE A 45 -11.95 -8.60 21.20
N GLN A 46 -11.25 -8.58 22.34
CA GLN A 46 -10.69 -9.80 22.93
C GLN A 46 -11.77 -10.82 23.30
N GLN A 47 -12.88 -10.36 23.90
CA GLN A 47 -14.00 -11.23 24.28
C GLN A 47 -14.66 -11.88 23.06
N GLN A 48 -14.89 -11.11 22.00
CA GLN A 48 -15.52 -11.64 20.78
C GLN A 48 -14.58 -12.56 20.00
N SER A 49 -13.29 -12.23 19.94
CA SER A 49 -12.28 -13.09 19.32
C SER A 49 -12.18 -14.46 20.01
N GLN A 50 -12.21 -14.48 21.35
CA GLN A 50 -12.22 -15.72 22.14
C GLN A 50 -13.44 -16.59 21.88
N ARG A 51 -14.61 -16.00 21.58
CA ARG A 51 -15.82 -16.75 21.20
C ARG A 51 -15.71 -17.40 19.83
N LEU A 52 -14.95 -16.79 18.91
CA LEU A 52 -14.75 -17.30 17.56
C LEU A 52 -13.61 -18.32 17.46
N THR A 53 -12.61 -18.28 18.36
CA THR A 53 -11.45 -19.18 18.35
C THR A 53 -11.81 -20.68 18.23
N PRO A 54 -12.80 -21.22 18.97
CA PRO A 54 -13.18 -22.63 18.86
C PRO A 54 -13.72 -23.03 17.47
N HIS A 55 -14.20 -22.06 16.68
CA HIS A 55 -14.82 -22.31 15.38
C HIS A 55 -13.80 -22.34 14.23
N LEU A 56 -12.56 -21.89 14.45
CA LEU A 56 -11.48 -21.91 13.46
C LEU A 56 -11.01 -23.32 13.08
N SER A 57 -11.21 -24.30 13.95
CA SER A 57 -10.90 -25.72 13.67
C SER A 57 -12.12 -26.53 13.23
N SER A 58 -13.24 -25.86 12.92
CA SER A 58 -14.51 -26.51 12.56
C SER A 58 -14.80 -26.43 11.05
N PRO A 59 -15.80 -27.18 10.53
CA PRO A 59 -16.25 -27.02 9.13
C PRO A 59 -16.72 -25.60 8.77
N ALA A 60 -16.94 -24.73 9.76
CA ALA A 60 -17.30 -23.33 9.58
C ALA A 60 -16.09 -22.37 9.76
N ALA A 61 -14.86 -22.88 9.69
CA ALA A 61 -13.62 -22.10 9.86
C ALA A 61 -13.58 -20.85 8.96
N ALA A 62 -13.92 -20.98 7.67
CA ALA A 62 -13.92 -19.87 6.73
C ALA A 62 -14.87 -18.72 7.14
N VAL A 63 -15.99 -19.02 7.81
CA VAL A 63 -16.92 -18.01 8.33
C VAL A 63 -16.36 -17.37 9.60
N ALA A 64 -15.74 -18.15 10.48
CA ALA A 64 -15.09 -17.64 11.69
C ALA A 64 -13.89 -16.73 11.38
N GLU A 65 -13.06 -17.09 10.41
CA GLU A 65 -11.94 -16.27 9.93
C GLU A 65 -12.43 -14.93 9.36
N ARG A 66 -13.50 -14.95 8.56
CA ARG A 66 -14.12 -13.74 8.03
C ARG A 66 -14.63 -12.82 9.15
N LEU A 67 -15.33 -13.37 10.14
CA LEU A 67 -15.83 -12.59 11.28
C LEU A 67 -14.69 -12.00 12.13
N LEU A 68 -13.57 -12.70 12.30
CA LEU A 68 -12.39 -12.15 12.97
C LEU A 68 -11.80 -10.95 12.22
N GLY A 69 -11.75 -11.02 10.89
CA GLY A 69 -11.32 -9.88 10.06
C GLY A 69 -12.23 -8.66 10.23
N GLU A 70 -13.55 -8.88 10.29
CA GLU A 70 -14.53 -7.80 10.53
C GLU A 70 -14.43 -7.21 11.95
N LEU A 71 -14.16 -8.04 12.97
CA LEU A 71 -13.90 -7.56 14.34
C LEU A 71 -12.62 -6.71 14.41
N ALA A 72 -11.57 -7.12 13.71
CA ALA A 72 -10.30 -6.37 13.66
C ALA A 72 -10.49 -5.01 12.97
N ALA A 73 -11.22 -4.97 11.84
CA ALA A 73 -11.57 -3.73 11.16
C ALA A 73 -12.41 -2.79 12.04
N ALA A 74 -13.37 -3.34 12.79
CA ALA A 74 -14.18 -2.57 13.75
C ALA A 74 -13.32 -1.98 14.88
N GLN A 75 -12.40 -2.77 15.44
CA GLN A 75 -11.49 -2.32 16.49
C GLN A 75 -10.57 -1.19 16.00
N ALA A 76 -9.94 -1.36 14.83
CA ALA A 76 -9.06 -0.36 14.24
C ALA A 76 -9.79 0.98 14.00
N CYS A 77 -11.00 0.92 13.44
CA CYS A 77 -11.83 2.09 13.19
C CYS A 77 -12.22 2.84 14.48
N LEU A 78 -12.54 2.11 15.56
CA LEU A 78 -13.00 2.70 16.82
C LEU A 78 -11.86 3.18 17.73
N LEU A 79 -10.64 2.64 17.58
CA LEU A 79 -9.46 3.10 18.30
C LEU A 79 -8.84 4.37 17.72
N ASP A 80 -8.97 4.62 16.41
CA ASP A 80 -8.59 5.90 15.81
C ASP A 80 -9.66 6.97 16.13
N PRO A 81 -9.31 8.05 16.87
CA PRO A 81 -10.27 9.09 17.23
C PRO A 81 -10.86 9.83 16.02
N THR A 82 -10.12 9.95 14.93
CA THR A 82 -10.56 10.65 13.70
C THR A 82 -11.52 9.77 12.91
N ALA A 83 -11.15 8.51 12.67
CA ALA A 83 -12.01 7.53 12.01
C ALA A 83 -13.30 7.29 12.79
N ARG A 84 -13.21 7.14 14.12
CA ARG A 84 -14.38 7.02 15.00
C ARG A 84 -15.32 8.20 14.89
N ALA A 85 -14.82 9.43 14.95
CA ALA A 85 -15.67 10.62 14.84
C ALA A 85 -16.44 10.69 13.50
N LYS A 86 -15.77 10.33 12.39
CA LYS A 86 -16.40 10.23 11.07
C LYS A 86 -17.46 9.12 11.02
N TYR A 87 -17.13 7.96 11.58
CA TYR A 87 -18.02 6.81 11.66
C TYR A 87 -19.27 7.09 12.52
N ASP A 88 -19.08 7.73 13.67
CA ASP A 88 -20.16 8.12 14.59
C ASP A 88 -21.13 9.10 13.93
N ALA A 89 -20.63 10.07 13.18
CA ALA A 89 -21.47 11.01 12.43
C ALA A 89 -22.32 10.30 11.35
N GLN A 90 -21.74 9.31 10.66
CA GLN A 90 -22.48 8.49 9.70
C GLN A 90 -23.54 7.63 10.39
N LEU A 91 -23.19 7.00 11.52
CA LEU A 91 -24.08 6.13 12.27
C LEU A 91 -25.26 6.90 12.89
N GLN A 92 -25.02 8.12 13.40
CA GLN A 92 -26.08 9.00 13.88
C GLN A 92 -27.07 9.40 12.78
N THR A 93 -26.59 9.57 11.55
CA THR A 93 -27.45 9.87 10.39
C THR A 93 -28.31 8.65 10.00
N GLN A 94 -27.72 7.45 10.05
CA GLN A 94 -28.41 6.19 9.76
C GLN A 94 -29.45 5.82 10.83
N LEU A 95 -29.17 6.12 12.09
CA LEU A 95 -30.10 5.92 13.21
C LEU A 95 -31.12 7.07 13.36
N GLY A 96 -30.92 8.19 12.66
CA GLY A 96 -31.62 9.47 12.86
C GLY A 96 -32.67 9.87 11.81
N SER A 97 -33.10 8.99 10.90
CA SER A 97 -34.21 9.23 9.95
C SER A 97 -35.40 8.29 10.20
N PRO A 98 -36.66 8.74 10.05
CA PRO A 98 -37.48 9.19 11.18
C PRO A 98 -38.65 8.27 11.53
N GLY A 99 -38.99 8.24 12.83
CA GLY A 99 -40.25 7.70 13.34
C GLY A 99 -40.38 7.85 14.85
N GLY A 100 -40.84 9.01 15.32
CA GLY A 100 -41.44 9.17 16.65
C GLY A 100 -40.60 9.89 17.72
N ASP A 101 -40.98 11.15 17.96
CA ASP A 101 -41.06 11.83 19.26
C ASP A 101 -39.83 11.83 20.20
N GLN A 102 -39.13 12.98 20.25
CA GLN A 102 -38.15 13.27 21.30
C GLN A 102 -38.86 13.61 22.62
N PRO A 103 -38.61 12.89 23.74
CA PRO A 103 -38.92 13.40 25.06
C PRO A 103 -37.83 14.39 25.50
N LYS A 104 -38.30 15.59 25.87
CA LYS A 104 -37.55 16.71 26.43
C LYS A 104 -36.56 16.27 27.52
N ARG A 105 -35.30 16.68 27.34
CA ARG A 105 -34.25 16.68 28.38
C ARG A 105 -34.70 17.48 29.61
N PRO A 106 -34.68 16.92 30.85
CA PRO A 106 -34.77 17.73 32.06
C PRO A 106 -33.40 18.36 32.38
N THR A 107 -33.44 19.66 32.66
CA THR A 107 -32.38 20.50 33.23
C THR A 107 -31.72 19.91 34.49
N PRO A 108 -30.41 20.11 34.70
CA PRO A 108 -29.73 19.72 35.93
C PRO A 108 -30.13 20.66 37.09
N ARG A 109 -30.70 20.10 38.16
CA ARG A 109 -30.90 20.81 39.43
C ARG A 109 -29.61 20.81 40.24
N SER A 110 -29.05 22.01 40.39
CA SER A 110 -28.13 22.39 41.45
C SER A 110 -28.68 21.99 42.83
N ARG A 111 -27.87 21.32 43.65
CA ARG A 111 -28.01 21.35 45.11
C ARG A 111 -26.66 21.66 45.73
N SER A 112 -26.61 22.86 46.29
CA SER A 112 -25.60 23.32 47.21
C SER A 112 -25.87 22.76 48.62
N ALA A 113 -24.78 22.41 49.31
CA ALA A 113 -24.50 22.46 50.75
C ALA A 113 -25.60 22.17 51.79
N VAL A 114 -25.33 21.21 52.69
CA VAL A 114 -25.43 21.36 54.18
C VAL A 114 -24.57 20.27 54.85
N ALA A 115 -23.52 20.68 55.55
CA ALA A 115 -23.00 20.05 56.79
C ALA A 115 -23.69 20.77 57.98
N PRO A 116 -23.75 20.28 59.24
CA PRO A 116 -22.58 19.72 59.96
C PRO A 116 -22.84 18.71 61.13
N ALA A 117 -21.71 18.29 61.71
CA ALA A 117 -21.42 18.10 63.16
C ALA A 117 -21.82 16.83 63.94
N GLY A 118 -20.78 16.23 64.55
CA GLY A 118 -20.78 15.51 65.83
C GLY A 118 -20.83 13.98 65.72
N GLY A 119 -19.96 13.16 66.31
CA GLY A 119 -18.82 13.35 67.21
C GLY A 119 -18.36 11.97 67.73
N LEU A 120 -17.08 11.86 68.06
CA LEU A 120 -16.44 10.98 69.07
C LEU A 120 -16.78 9.47 69.10
N SER A 121 -15.76 8.62 68.98
CA SER A 121 -15.24 7.82 70.12
C SER A 121 -14.20 6.80 69.69
N ALA A 122 -13.11 6.74 70.45
CA ALA A 122 -11.98 5.82 70.32
C ALA A 122 -12.32 4.38 70.75
N SER A 123 -11.58 3.39 70.24
CA SER A 123 -11.02 2.31 71.08
C SER A 123 -9.97 1.49 70.31
N ALA A 124 -8.80 1.35 70.91
CA ALA A 124 -7.70 0.50 70.49
C ALA A 124 -7.87 -0.91 71.08
N ALA A 125 -7.48 -1.96 70.34
CA ALA A 125 -6.94 -3.20 70.92
C ALA A 125 -6.35 -4.14 69.84
N ALA A 126 -5.04 -4.37 69.97
CA ALA A 126 -4.33 -5.65 69.94
C ALA A 126 -4.49 -6.67 68.79
N VAL A 127 -3.34 -6.98 68.18
CA VAL A 127 -2.96 -8.20 67.42
C VAL A 127 -3.07 -9.46 68.32
N PRO A 128 -3.17 -10.70 67.79
CA PRO A 128 -1.99 -11.40 67.25
C PRO A 128 -2.24 -12.29 66.00
N ALA A 129 -1.11 -12.71 65.42
CA ALA A 129 -0.90 -13.47 64.19
C ALA A 129 -1.40 -14.92 64.20
N CYS A 130 -1.68 -15.46 63.00
CA CYS A 130 -1.55 -16.87 62.67
C CYS A 130 -0.90 -17.02 61.28
N ASN A 131 0.26 -17.65 61.27
CA ASN A 131 0.99 -18.13 60.09
C ASN A 131 0.26 -19.33 59.47
N GLY A 132 0.16 -19.36 58.14
CA GLY A 132 -0.15 -20.55 57.36
C GLY A 132 0.66 -20.52 56.04
N PRO A 133 1.35 -21.60 55.65
CA PRO A 133 2.19 -21.64 54.45
C PRO A 133 1.34 -21.80 53.16
N PRO A 134 1.77 -21.25 52.02
CA PRO A 134 1.07 -21.42 50.75
C PRO A 134 1.38 -22.80 50.11
N PRO A 135 0.44 -23.37 49.33
CA PRO A 135 0.63 -24.63 48.63
C PRO A 135 1.51 -24.48 47.38
N VAL A 136 2.35 -25.50 47.18
CA VAL A 136 3.17 -25.78 46.00
C VAL A 136 2.25 -25.98 44.79
N ILE A 137 2.39 -25.14 43.75
CA ILE A 137 1.81 -25.39 42.44
C ILE A 137 2.94 -25.92 41.55
N HIS A 138 2.71 -27.11 41.01
CA HIS A 138 3.55 -27.78 40.04
C HIS A 138 3.47 -27.08 38.68
N ASP A 139 4.63 -26.78 38.09
CA ASP A 139 4.77 -26.51 36.66
C ASP A 139 4.44 -27.78 35.85
N PRO A 140 3.69 -27.67 34.74
CA PRO A 140 3.73 -28.69 33.71
C PRO A 140 4.70 -28.31 32.58
N GLU A 141 5.56 -29.29 32.32
CA GLU A 141 6.64 -29.39 31.34
C GLU A 141 6.21 -29.07 29.89
N GLU A 142 7.11 -28.43 29.16
CA GLU A 142 7.21 -28.56 27.69
C GLU A 142 7.70 -29.97 27.31
N PRO A 143 7.34 -30.44 26.10
CA PRO A 143 8.32 -31.21 25.34
C PRO A 143 8.52 -30.72 23.90
N SER A 144 9.75 -30.26 23.69
CA SER A 144 10.67 -30.51 22.58
C SER A 144 10.23 -31.33 21.34
N SER A 145 10.49 -30.72 20.18
CA SER A 145 11.30 -31.24 19.05
C SER A 145 10.78 -32.32 18.08
N ALA A 146 11.18 -32.11 16.82
CA ALA A 146 11.44 -33.06 15.73
C ALA A 146 10.37 -33.28 14.64
N VAL A 147 10.50 -32.47 13.59
CA VAL A 147 10.24 -32.73 12.14
C VAL A 147 11.28 -33.79 11.63
N PRO A 148 11.14 -34.63 10.54
CA PRO A 148 10.47 -34.38 9.23
C PRO A 148 9.95 -35.58 8.32
N TRP A 149 9.41 -35.22 7.11
CA TRP A 149 9.14 -35.97 5.83
C TRP A 149 8.00 -37.05 5.81
N ILE A 150 7.17 -37.35 4.78
CA ILE A 150 7.27 -37.46 3.29
C ILE A 150 5.86 -37.32 2.60
N VAL A 151 5.83 -36.57 1.49
CA VAL A 151 5.15 -36.73 0.16
C VAL A 151 4.06 -37.80 -0.09
N GLY A 152 2.95 -37.39 -0.73
CA GLY A 152 2.49 -38.00 -2.00
C GLY A 152 1.06 -38.56 -2.08
N GLY A 153 0.19 -37.93 -2.89
CA GLY A 153 -1.01 -38.62 -3.41
C GLY A 153 -2.20 -37.77 -3.85
N ALA A 154 -2.08 -36.92 -4.88
CA ALA A 154 -3.26 -36.29 -5.48
C ALA A 154 -3.18 -35.96 -7.00
N CYS A 155 -2.11 -36.35 -7.71
CA CYS A 155 -1.94 -35.96 -9.13
C CYS A 155 -2.15 -37.07 -10.18
N VAL A 156 -2.52 -38.30 -9.80
CA VAL A 156 -2.67 -39.41 -10.78
C VAL A 156 -4.12 -39.60 -11.27
N GLY A 157 -5.13 -39.05 -10.58
CA GLY A 157 -6.54 -39.24 -10.94
C GLY A 157 -7.06 -38.43 -12.14
N LEU A 158 -6.46 -37.27 -12.44
CA LEU A 158 -7.01 -36.33 -13.44
C LEU A 158 -6.49 -36.56 -14.86
N ILE A 159 -5.36 -37.23 -15.05
CA ILE A 159 -4.80 -37.50 -16.39
C ILE A 159 -5.51 -38.70 -17.05
N GLY A 160 -6.03 -39.66 -16.26
CA GLY A 160 -6.74 -40.83 -16.78
C GLY A 160 -8.13 -40.55 -17.36
N VAL A 161 -8.82 -39.51 -16.87
CA VAL A 161 -10.19 -39.18 -17.33
C VAL A 161 -10.16 -38.38 -18.64
N ALA A 162 -9.13 -37.53 -18.83
CA ALA A 162 -8.98 -36.74 -20.05
C ALA A 162 -8.54 -37.60 -21.27
N THR A 163 -7.71 -38.61 -21.05
CA THR A 163 -7.27 -39.52 -22.14
C THR A 163 -8.38 -40.47 -22.58
N LEU A 164 -9.23 -40.94 -21.65
CA LEU A 164 -10.38 -41.78 -21.97
C LEU A 164 -11.48 -41.02 -22.73
N ALA A 165 -11.72 -39.75 -22.38
CA ALA A 165 -12.66 -38.89 -23.09
C ALA A 165 -12.18 -38.53 -24.51
N ALA A 166 -10.88 -38.29 -24.69
CA ALA A 166 -10.29 -38.03 -26.01
C ALA A 166 -10.31 -39.28 -26.92
N MET A 167 -10.09 -40.48 -26.37
CA MET A 167 -10.16 -41.72 -27.14
C MET A 167 -11.59 -42.05 -27.61
N LEU A 168 -12.60 -41.79 -26.77
CA LEU A 168 -14.01 -42.00 -27.14
C LEU A 168 -14.49 -41.00 -28.21
N PHE A 169 -13.94 -39.79 -28.24
CA PHE A 169 -14.33 -38.79 -29.23
C PHE A 169 -13.74 -39.05 -30.62
N VAL A 170 -12.56 -39.66 -30.71
CA VAL A 170 -11.93 -40.03 -32.00
C VAL A 170 -12.60 -41.27 -32.63
N ALA A 171 -13.10 -42.20 -31.82
CA ALA A 171 -13.79 -43.40 -32.31
C ALA A 171 -15.20 -43.12 -32.86
N ALA A 172 -15.85 -42.02 -32.45
CA ALA A 172 -17.20 -41.65 -32.90
C ALA A 172 -17.25 -40.84 -34.21
N GLY A 173 -16.11 -40.31 -34.68
CA GLY A 173 -16.04 -39.38 -35.82
C GLY A 173 -15.90 -40.00 -37.22
N SER A 174 -15.70 -41.32 -37.34
CA SER A 174 -15.45 -41.98 -38.62
C SER A 174 -16.62 -42.85 -39.08
N ARG A 175 -17.76 -42.22 -39.39
CA ARG A 175 -18.77 -42.80 -40.29
C ARG A 175 -18.98 -41.86 -41.47
N ARG A 176 -18.29 -42.12 -42.58
CA ARG A 176 -18.58 -41.48 -43.87
C ARG A 176 -19.68 -42.26 -44.60
N PRO A 177 -20.62 -41.57 -45.27
CA PRO A 177 -21.64 -42.19 -46.10
C PRO A 177 -21.04 -42.70 -47.41
N GLY A 178 -21.54 -43.85 -47.89
CA GLY A 178 -21.04 -44.52 -49.10
C GLY A 178 -21.45 -43.85 -50.41
N PRO A 179 -20.79 -44.17 -51.54
CA PRO A 179 -21.26 -43.84 -52.86
C PRO A 179 -21.94 -45.03 -53.56
N THR A 180 -23.06 -44.74 -54.21
CA THR A 180 -23.70 -45.55 -55.24
C THR A 180 -22.97 -45.38 -56.58
N ALA A 181 -22.63 -46.47 -57.28
CA ALA A 181 -22.75 -46.60 -58.73
C ALA A 181 -22.33 -48.01 -59.22
N THR A 182 -23.24 -48.59 -59.99
CA THR A 182 -23.13 -49.67 -60.98
C THR A 182 -21.85 -49.66 -61.85
N ARG A 183 -21.28 -50.85 -62.17
CA ARG A 183 -21.13 -51.41 -63.55
C ARG A 183 -20.21 -52.67 -63.61
N ASP A 184 -20.72 -53.66 -64.34
CA ASP A 184 -20.15 -54.81 -65.07
C ASP A 184 -18.64 -55.18 -65.01
N ASN A 185 -18.39 -56.42 -64.55
CA ASN A 185 -17.80 -57.57 -65.27
C ASN A 185 -16.62 -57.36 -66.27
N HIS A 186 -15.39 -57.77 -65.90
CA HIS A 186 -14.54 -58.72 -66.66
C HIS A 186 -13.13 -58.91 -66.02
N GLY A 187 -12.75 -60.18 -65.84
CA GLY A 187 -11.49 -60.71 -66.42
C GLY A 187 -10.20 -60.74 -65.59
N ASN A 188 -9.82 -61.98 -65.21
CA ASN A 188 -8.47 -62.52 -64.95
C ASN A 188 -7.64 -61.99 -63.77
N HIS A 189 -6.65 -62.71 -63.22
CA HIS A 189 -6.28 -64.12 -63.01
C HIS A 189 -4.92 -64.04 -62.30
N VAL A 190 -4.61 -65.02 -61.44
CA VAL A 190 -3.28 -65.52 -60.99
C VAL A 190 -2.96 -65.32 -59.50
N ASP A 191 -3.03 -66.47 -58.80
CA ASP A 191 -2.18 -67.06 -57.74
C ASP A 191 -1.45 -66.13 -56.75
N ARG A 192 -1.43 -66.42 -55.43
CA ARG A 192 -0.98 -67.69 -54.85
C ARG A 192 -1.25 -67.75 -53.34
N SER A 193 -1.85 -68.86 -52.92
CA SER A 193 -1.63 -69.71 -51.72
C SER A 193 -1.19 -69.14 -50.36
N GLY A 194 -1.92 -69.58 -49.32
CA GLY A 194 -1.41 -69.81 -47.96
C GLY A 194 -2.39 -69.37 -46.86
N ALA A 195 -3.43 -70.15 -46.54
CA ALA A 195 -3.51 -71.03 -45.35
C ALA A 195 -3.53 -70.25 -44.01
N ARG A 196 -4.39 -70.48 -43.02
CA ARG A 196 -5.40 -71.50 -42.69
C ARG A 196 -6.10 -71.00 -41.41
N THR A 197 -7.43 -71.21 -41.30
CA THR A 197 -8.23 -71.71 -40.14
C THR A 197 -7.76 -71.39 -38.69
N ALA A 198 -8.60 -71.04 -37.71
CA ALA A 198 -9.97 -71.47 -37.42
C ALA A 198 -10.56 -70.65 -36.24
N GLU A 199 -11.91 -70.66 -36.18
CA GLU A 199 -12.76 -70.86 -34.98
C GLU A 199 -12.51 -70.06 -33.69
N LEU A 200 -13.53 -69.34 -33.21
CA LEU A 200 -14.50 -69.95 -32.27
C LEU A 200 -15.80 -69.14 -32.18
N ASP A 201 -16.89 -69.89 -32.20
CA ASP A 201 -18.28 -69.51 -32.13
C ASP A 201 -18.76 -69.04 -30.74
N ALA A 202 -19.80 -68.20 -30.80
CA ALA A 202 -21.05 -68.20 -30.03
C ALA A 202 -21.05 -68.44 -28.50
N ALA A 203 -21.70 -67.53 -27.77
CA ALA A 203 -22.82 -67.87 -26.86
C ALA A 203 -23.54 -66.62 -26.28
N LEU A 204 -24.84 -66.57 -26.56
CA LEU A 204 -25.96 -66.36 -25.61
C LEU A 204 -26.09 -64.97 -24.95
N GLN A 205 -27.11 -64.18 -25.34
CA GLN A 205 -28.53 -64.23 -24.94
C GLN A 205 -28.81 -63.65 -23.54
N GLY A 206 -29.79 -62.73 -23.53
CA GLY A 206 -30.78 -62.62 -22.45
C GLY A 206 -30.77 -61.29 -21.70
N GLY A 207 -31.91 -60.60 -21.70
CA GLY A 207 -32.21 -59.60 -20.67
C GLY A 207 -33.07 -58.42 -21.11
N GLU A 208 -34.32 -58.69 -21.46
CA GLU A 208 -35.41 -57.71 -21.44
C GLU A 208 -35.67 -57.19 -20.01
N ALA A 209 -36.09 -55.93 -19.91
CA ALA A 209 -37.09 -55.34 -18.98
C ALA A 209 -36.74 -53.85 -18.76
N GLU A 210 -37.53 -52.84 -19.11
CA GLU A 210 -38.92 -52.48 -18.75
C GLU A 210 -38.90 -51.23 -17.85
N SER A 211 -39.72 -50.23 -18.21
CA SER A 211 -40.20 -49.07 -17.42
C SER A 211 -39.15 -48.10 -16.84
N ASP A 212 -39.37 -46.80 -16.71
CA ASP A 212 -40.60 -46.01 -16.73
C ASP A 212 -40.25 -44.55 -17.04
N SER A 213 -41.10 -43.89 -17.83
CA SER A 213 -41.20 -42.43 -17.82
C SER A 213 -42.14 -42.03 -16.69
N PRO A 214 -42.06 -40.79 -16.20
CA PRO A 214 -43.20 -39.94 -16.51
C PRO A 214 -42.82 -38.51 -16.88
N SER A 215 -43.52 -38.04 -17.91
CA SER A 215 -43.83 -36.63 -18.16
C SER A 215 -45.00 -36.21 -17.24
N SER A 216 -44.97 -34.97 -16.73
CA SER A 216 -46.14 -34.10 -16.48
C SER A 216 -45.63 -32.71 -16.08
N GLU A 217 -45.88 -31.70 -16.92
CA GLU A 217 -46.86 -30.60 -16.71
C GLU A 217 -46.26 -29.43 -15.92
N LEU A 218 -45.85 -28.34 -16.58
CA LEU A 218 -46.67 -27.20 -17.03
C LEU A 218 -47.49 -26.59 -15.88
N ASP A 219 -46.90 -25.60 -15.22
CA ASP A 219 -47.64 -24.59 -14.47
C ASP A 219 -47.26 -23.18 -14.96
N SER A 220 -48.30 -22.37 -15.15
CA SER A 220 -48.30 -21.08 -15.81
C SER A 220 -48.43 -19.98 -14.75
N GLY A 221 -47.39 -19.17 -14.58
CA GLY A 221 -47.39 -18.01 -13.69
C GLY A 221 -47.16 -16.71 -14.46
N SER A 222 -48.25 -16.02 -14.77
CA SER A 222 -48.32 -14.67 -15.35
C SER A 222 -47.46 -13.65 -14.61
N THR A 223 -46.68 -12.86 -15.35
CA THR A 223 -46.13 -11.58 -14.86
C THR A 223 -46.70 -10.42 -15.67
N GLU A 224 -47.30 -9.51 -14.93
CA GLU A 224 -48.00 -8.32 -15.38
C GLU A 224 -47.02 -7.27 -15.90
N ARG A 225 -47.34 -6.71 -17.07
CA ARG A 225 -46.59 -5.67 -17.78
C ARG A 225 -46.66 -4.34 -17.03
N VAL A 226 -45.50 -3.69 -16.83
CA VAL A 226 -45.41 -2.23 -16.70
C VAL A 226 -44.61 -1.69 -17.88
N ALA A 227 -45.23 -0.79 -18.64
CA ALA A 227 -44.67 -0.11 -19.80
C ALA A 227 -43.79 1.09 -19.38
N PRO A 228 -42.74 1.44 -20.14
CA PRO A 228 -42.16 2.78 -20.09
C PRO A 228 -42.82 3.67 -21.17
N SER A 229 -43.42 4.77 -20.73
CA SER A 229 -43.94 5.81 -21.60
C SER A 229 -42.86 6.82 -21.95
N THR A 230 -42.67 6.99 -23.24
CA THR A 230 -41.86 7.95 -23.98
C THR A 230 -42.16 9.40 -23.61
N ALA A 231 -41.13 10.24 -23.44
CA ALA A 231 -41.23 11.69 -23.60
C ALA A 231 -39.96 12.23 -24.30
N ALA A 232 -40.17 12.87 -25.43
CA ALA A 232 -39.18 13.52 -26.28
C ALA A 232 -38.83 14.95 -25.77
N PRO A 233 -37.78 15.61 -26.29
CA PRO A 233 -37.19 16.81 -25.69
C PRO A 233 -37.76 18.13 -26.24
N SER A 234 -37.72 19.18 -25.42
CA SER A 234 -37.86 20.61 -25.77
C SER A 234 -36.68 21.34 -25.11
N ALA A 235 -35.74 21.96 -25.84
CA ALA A 235 -35.79 23.27 -26.50
C ALA A 235 -35.61 24.47 -25.53
N LEU A 236 -34.64 25.33 -25.86
CA LEU A 236 -34.17 26.58 -25.20
C LEU A 236 -33.46 26.37 -23.84
N ASP A 237 -32.26 26.88 -23.53
CA ASP A 237 -31.74 28.24 -23.78
C ASP A 237 -30.25 28.28 -24.15
N ALA A 238 -29.91 29.31 -24.93
CA ALA A 238 -28.56 29.69 -25.32
C ALA A 238 -27.94 30.64 -24.28
N ALA A 239 -26.73 30.35 -23.84
CA ALA A 239 -25.86 31.30 -23.17
C ALA A 239 -24.48 31.33 -23.84
N THR A 240 -24.23 32.47 -24.47
CA THR A 240 -23.09 32.89 -25.27
C THR A 240 -21.79 32.97 -24.45
N VAL A 241 -20.74 32.27 -24.88
CA VAL A 241 -19.35 32.57 -24.52
C VAL A 241 -18.59 32.90 -25.80
N GLY A 242 -18.26 34.19 -25.97
CA GLY A 242 -17.56 34.71 -27.13
C GLY A 242 -16.05 34.49 -27.04
N ILE A 243 -15.51 33.71 -27.98
CA ILE A 243 -14.09 33.67 -28.30
C ILE A 243 -13.87 34.64 -29.47
N ARG A 244 -13.17 35.75 -29.25
CA ARG A 244 -12.67 36.61 -30.34
C ARG A 244 -11.28 36.15 -30.78
N ARG A 245 -11.23 35.55 -31.97
CA ARG A 245 -10.07 35.52 -32.85
C ARG A 245 -10.09 36.82 -33.67
N THR A 246 -9.00 37.58 -33.68
CA THR A 246 -8.74 38.63 -34.65
C THR A 246 -7.81 38.08 -35.73
N GLY A 247 -8.27 38.13 -36.98
CA GLY A 247 -7.51 37.80 -38.17
C GLY A 247 -8.01 38.65 -39.33
N ASP A 248 -7.05 39.00 -40.21
CA ASP A 248 -7.12 39.85 -41.40
C ASP A 248 -7.32 41.36 -41.17
N GLY A 249 -6.60 42.27 -41.83
CA GLY A 249 -5.73 42.15 -43.00
C GLY A 249 -5.85 43.45 -43.83
N SER A 250 -4.78 43.83 -44.54
CA SER A 250 -4.67 44.97 -45.48
C SER A 250 -4.54 46.38 -44.86
N LEU A 251 -3.75 47.33 -45.39
CA LEU A 251 -2.92 47.41 -46.60
C LEU A 251 -1.89 48.55 -46.39
N LEU A 252 -0.73 48.40 -47.01
CA LEU A 252 0.35 49.39 -47.12
C LEU A 252 -0.09 50.63 -47.91
N THR A 253 0.32 51.81 -47.46
CA THR A 253 0.65 52.95 -48.32
C THR A 253 1.91 53.64 -47.78
N VAL A 254 2.76 54.02 -48.72
CA VAL A 254 4.12 54.57 -48.61
C VAL A 254 4.05 56.09 -48.92
N ASP A 255 5.11 56.81 -48.55
CA ASP A 255 5.43 58.23 -48.85
C ASP A 255 4.69 59.27 -47.98
N GLU A 256 5.28 60.39 -47.52
CA GLU A 256 6.45 61.14 -47.99
C GLU A 256 6.94 62.12 -46.88
N LEU A 257 8.26 62.31 -46.83
CA LEU A 257 9.12 63.46 -46.48
C LEU A 257 8.68 64.65 -45.56
N ASP A 258 9.68 65.04 -44.74
CA ASP A 258 10.17 66.40 -44.39
C ASP A 258 9.21 67.53 -43.99
N GLU A 259 9.37 68.08 -42.77
CA GLU A 259 10.23 69.26 -42.48
C GLU A 259 10.05 69.72 -41.00
N PRO A 260 10.97 70.55 -40.46
CA PRO A 260 11.26 70.65 -39.03
C PRO A 260 10.42 71.71 -38.30
N ALA A 261 10.00 71.39 -37.08
CA ALA A 261 9.41 72.37 -36.17
C ALA A 261 10.48 72.99 -35.26
N GLU A 262 10.50 74.33 -35.27
CA GLU A 262 11.26 75.27 -34.45
C GLU A 262 11.09 75.11 -32.92
N PRO A 263 12.00 75.71 -32.13
CA PRO A 263 12.31 75.28 -30.78
C PRO A 263 11.30 75.75 -29.73
N ALA A 264 10.81 74.80 -28.94
CA ALA A 264 10.11 75.11 -27.70
C ALA A 264 11.09 75.66 -26.65
N LYS A 265 10.73 76.85 -26.19
CA LYS A 265 11.12 77.59 -24.97
C LYS A 265 11.75 76.72 -23.86
N PRO A 266 12.87 77.13 -23.24
CA PRO A 266 13.49 76.39 -22.15
C PRO A 266 12.58 76.42 -20.92
N GLU A 267 11.99 75.27 -20.59
CA GLU A 267 11.44 75.02 -19.27
C GLU A 267 12.59 74.93 -18.27
N GLU A 268 12.53 75.86 -17.32
CA GLU A 268 13.41 76.02 -16.19
C GLU A 268 13.41 74.70 -15.39
N THR A 269 14.48 73.92 -15.57
CA THR A 269 14.72 72.65 -14.87
C THR A 269 14.94 72.98 -13.39
N SER A 270 13.85 72.94 -12.62
CA SER A 270 13.91 72.93 -11.17
C SER A 270 14.62 71.65 -10.74
N ALA A 271 15.79 71.80 -10.12
CA ALA A 271 16.58 70.70 -9.59
C ALA A 271 15.70 69.78 -8.70
N PRO A 272 15.79 68.45 -8.85
CA PRO A 272 15.10 67.53 -7.96
C PRO A 272 15.56 67.79 -6.51
N PRO A 273 14.63 67.87 -5.54
CA PRO A 273 15.00 68.05 -4.14
C PRO A 273 15.92 66.91 -3.71
N PRO A 274 16.90 67.17 -2.82
CA PRO A 274 17.80 66.16 -2.31
C PRO A 274 16.96 65.03 -1.69
N VAL A 275 17.06 63.84 -2.28
CA VAL A 275 16.44 62.63 -1.76
C VAL A 275 17.08 62.37 -0.39
N SER A 276 16.35 62.68 0.67
CA SER A 276 16.74 62.30 2.03
C SER A 276 17.08 60.81 2.02
N PRO A 277 18.27 60.40 2.50
CA PRO A 277 18.67 59.01 2.49
C PRO A 277 17.58 58.19 3.19
N ALA A 278 17.08 57.16 2.49
CA ALA A 278 16.07 56.27 3.03
C ALA A 278 16.56 55.76 4.39
N PRO A 279 15.73 55.75 5.45
CA PRO A 279 16.12 55.22 6.74
C PRO A 279 16.64 53.79 6.55
N PRO A 280 17.72 53.40 7.24
CA PRO A 280 18.25 52.05 7.13
C PRO A 280 17.14 51.04 7.45
N PRO A 281 17.07 49.92 6.71
CA PRO A 281 16.06 48.89 6.97
C PRO A 281 16.15 48.45 8.45
N PRO A 282 15.01 48.21 9.12
CA PRO A 282 15.02 47.72 10.49
C PRO A 282 15.83 46.42 10.59
N PRO A 283 16.57 46.19 11.69
CA PRO A 283 17.30 44.94 11.88
C PRO A 283 16.31 43.76 11.80
N PRO A 284 16.72 42.64 11.17
CA PRO A 284 15.87 41.47 11.03
C PRO A 284 15.42 40.95 12.40
N ASP A 285 14.15 40.53 12.50
CA ASP A 285 13.57 39.95 13.70
C ASP A 285 14.33 38.67 14.11
N PRO A 286 14.93 38.60 15.31
CA PRO A 286 15.66 37.42 15.78
C PRO A 286 14.83 36.11 15.74
N ALA A 287 13.52 36.20 15.95
CA ALA A 287 12.63 35.04 15.85
C ALA A 287 12.54 34.52 14.41
N ALA A 288 12.45 35.44 13.44
CA ALA A 288 12.43 35.09 12.02
C ALA A 288 13.75 34.46 11.55
N ILE A 289 14.89 34.92 12.10
CA ILE A 289 16.21 34.32 11.84
C ILE A 289 16.24 32.87 12.36
N THR A 290 15.76 32.64 13.59
CA THR A 290 15.72 31.31 14.22
C THR A 290 14.81 30.35 13.45
N ALA A 291 13.61 30.81 13.09
CA ALA A 291 12.64 30.03 12.30
C ALA A 291 13.22 29.61 10.95
N LYS A 292 13.89 30.55 10.26
CA LYS A 292 14.56 30.26 9.00
C LYS A 292 15.72 29.27 9.18
N ALA A 293 16.56 29.45 10.21
CA ALA A 293 17.65 28.53 10.48
C ALA A 293 17.17 27.11 10.73
N LEU A 294 16.07 26.93 11.48
CA LEU A 294 15.45 25.62 11.69
C LEU A 294 14.84 25.04 10.41
N ALA A 295 14.23 25.87 9.57
CA ALA A 295 13.66 25.44 8.28
C ALA A 295 14.74 25.04 7.26
N ASP A 296 15.91 25.67 7.32
CA ASP A 296 17.06 25.42 6.46
C ASP A 296 17.94 24.26 6.98
N LEU A 297 17.59 23.64 8.11
CA LEU A 297 18.30 22.47 8.63
C LEU A 297 18.32 21.33 7.61
N PRO A 298 19.45 20.60 7.50
CA PRO A 298 19.47 19.38 6.70
C PRO A 298 18.46 18.39 7.29
N ARG A 299 17.80 17.60 6.43
CA ARG A 299 16.87 16.55 6.88
C ARG A 299 17.58 15.40 7.59
N ALA A 300 18.85 15.18 7.23
CA ALA A 300 19.66 14.08 7.70
C ALA A 300 21.14 14.50 7.81
N VAL A 301 21.84 13.97 8.80
CA VAL A 301 23.28 14.15 9.02
C VAL A 301 23.91 12.78 9.29
N ALA A 302 25.07 12.52 8.71
CA ALA A 302 25.85 11.33 9.04
C ALA A 302 26.64 11.58 10.32
N LEU A 303 26.28 10.91 11.42
CA LEU A 303 27.14 10.87 12.60
C LEU A 303 28.46 10.14 12.26
N PRO A 304 29.59 10.58 12.85
CA PRO A 304 30.88 9.95 12.57
C PRO A 304 30.88 8.51 13.12
N PRO A 305 31.65 7.58 12.51
CA PRO A 305 31.76 6.25 13.05
C PRO A 305 32.49 6.28 14.41
N LEU A 306 32.10 5.38 15.31
CA LEU A 306 32.54 5.40 16.71
C LEU A 306 34.05 5.16 16.86
N ASP A 307 34.64 4.37 15.96
CA ASP A 307 36.06 3.99 15.94
C ASP A 307 37.00 5.13 15.53
N VAL A 308 36.54 6.04 14.66
CA VAL A 308 37.29 7.23 14.25
C VAL A 308 37.29 8.30 15.36
N ALA A 309 36.32 8.23 16.28
CA ALA A 309 36.26 9.05 17.46
C ALA A 309 37.00 8.38 18.63
N GLY A 310 38.34 8.39 18.59
CA GLY A 310 39.09 8.32 19.85
C GLY A 310 38.60 9.41 20.83
N PRO A 311 38.90 9.33 22.14
CA PRO A 311 38.40 10.27 23.16
C PRO A 311 38.77 11.76 22.96
N SER A 312 39.39 12.10 21.82
CA SER A 312 39.79 13.46 21.39
C SER A 312 39.17 13.88 20.04
N GLY A 313 38.16 13.17 19.52
CA GLY A 313 37.50 13.54 18.26
C GLY A 313 36.97 14.97 18.30
N ALA A 314 37.32 15.78 17.29
CA ALA A 314 36.79 17.13 17.16
C ALA A 314 35.25 17.08 17.07
N PRO A 315 34.54 18.06 17.68
CA PRO A 315 33.09 18.12 17.56
C PRO A 315 32.66 18.20 16.09
N LEU A 316 31.66 17.41 15.71
CA LEU A 316 31.00 17.48 14.41
C LEU A 316 29.97 18.61 14.45
N LEU A 317 30.13 19.61 13.59
CA LEU A 317 29.10 20.62 13.36
C LEU A 317 27.86 19.96 12.73
N LEU A 318 26.75 19.92 13.46
CA LEU A 318 25.47 19.43 12.93
C LEU A 318 24.80 20.49 12.07
N ALA A 319 24.74 21.73 12.58
CA ALA A 319 24.16 22.85 11.86
C ALA A 319 24.49 24.23 12.49
N PRO A 320 24.57 25.29 11.66
CA PRO A 320 24.48 26.66 12.17
C PRO A 320 23.05 26.93 12.64
N LEU A 321 22.90 27.24 13.93
CA LEU A 321 21.63 27.50 14.58
C LEU A 321 21.72 28.79 15.42
N PRO A 322 21.58 29.98 14.80
CA PRO A 322 21.49 31.24 15.51
C PRO A 322 20.17 31.29 16.30
N VAL A 323 20.26 31.04 17.61
CA VAL A 323 19.12 31.17 18.55
C VAL A 323 19.28 32.47 19.33
N ALA A 324 18.24 33.30 19.34
CA ALA A 324 18.24 34.60 20.02
C ALA A 324 18.34 34.48 21.55
N ALA A 325 17.62 33.50 22.13
CA ALA A 325 17.58 33.22 23.55
C ALA A 325 18.08 31.78 23.81
N PRO A 326 19.34 31.59 24.28
CA PRO A 326 19.91 30.27 24.50
C PRO A 326 19.06 29.36 25.40
N ALA A 327 18.35 29.94 26.37
CA ALA A 327 17.48 29.23 27.32
C ALA A 327 16.27 28.54 26.65
N GLU A 328 15.82 29.03 25.49
CA GLU A 328 14.67 28.48 24.76
C GLU A 328 15.03 27.27 23.89
N LEU A 329 16.33 27.00 23.70
CA LEU A 329 16.80 25.84 22.95
C LEU A 329 16.60 24.56 23.78
N SER A 330 15.94 23.55 23.24
CA SER A 330 15.85 22.24 23.86
C SER A 330 16.00 21.12 22.83
N LEU A 331 16.64 20.03 23.26
CA LEU A 331 16.85 18.85 22.45
C LEU A 331 16.01 17.69 22.98
N ARG A 332 15.40 16.93 22.08
CA ARG A 332 14.66 15.70 22.39
C ARG A 332 15.01 14.63 21.37
N LEU A 333 14.94 13.36 21.75
CA LEU A 333 15.07 12.26 20.80
C LEU A 333 13.69 11.70 20.44
N GLY A 334 13.42 11.63 19.15
CA GLY A 334 12.28 10.92 18.59
C GLY A 334 12.60 9.43 18.42
N GLY A 335 11.62 8.68 17.90
CA GLY A 335 11.87 7.27 17.58
C GLY A 335 11.85 6.32 18.78
N ALA A 336 11.38 6.73 19.97
CA ALA A 336 11.50 5.98 21.25
C ALA A 336 11.17 4.49 21.10
N ASP A 337 10.16 4.23 20.30
CA ASP A 337 9.52 2.97 20.05
C ASP A 337 10.10 2.21 18.82
N LEU A 338 11.05 2.78 18.08
CA LEU A 338 11.77 2.11 16.98
C LEU A 338 12.77 1.05 17.46
N VAL A 339 13.08 1.03 18.75
CA VAL A 339 14.10 0.14 19.31
C VAL A 339 13.39 -0.88 20.20
N ASP A 340 13.54 -2.15 19.86
CA ASP A 340 12.85 -3.25 20.50
C ASP A 340 13.31 -3.42 21.94
N ALA A 341 12.68 -2.77 22.92
CA ALA A 341 12.90 -2.93 24.37
C ALA A 341 14.38 -2.95 24.87
N GLN A 342 15.37 -2.67 24.01
CA GLN A 342 16.79 -2.88 24.25
C GLN A 342 17.37 -1.83 25.18
N GLY A 343 16.67 -0.71 25.37
CA GLY A 343 17.05 0.36 26.28
C GLY A 343 16.30 1.66 26.05
N ARG A 344 16.69 2.70 26.80
CA ARG A 344 16.17 4.06 26.72
C ARG A 344 17.32 5.06 26.67
N PHE A 345 17.12 6.13 25.92
CA PHE A 345 18.02 7.29 25.95
C PHE A 345 17.44 8.36 26.85
N GLU A 346 18.30 9.00 27.64
CA GLU A 346 17.93 10.08 28.54
C GLU A 346 18.91 11.24 28.37
N PHE A 347 18.39 12.44 28.10
CA PHE A 347 19.19 13.64 28.10
C PHE A 347 19.37 14.14 29.53
N GLN A 348 20.62 14.26 29.96
CA GLN A 348 20.96 15.03 31.15
C GLN A 348 20.87 16.52 30.79
N PRO A 349 20.08 17.32 31.52
CA PRO A 349 19.97 18.74 31.26
C PRO A 349 21.34 19.43 31.47
N PRO A 350 21.60 20.52 30.74
CA PRO A 350 22.81 21.31 30.95
C PRO A 350 22.84 21.82 32.40
N PRO A 351 24.03 21.88 33.03
CA PRO A 351 24.16 22.27 34.44
C PRO A 351 23.75 23.72 34.70
N ASP A 352 23.92 24.59 33.71
CA ASP A 352 23.54 26.01 33.75
C ASP A 352 22.80 26.40 32.45
N ASP A 353 21.97 27.44 32.52
CA ASP A 353 21.28 28.02 31.35
C ASP A 353 22.17 28.99 30.53
N THR A 354 23.46 29.07 30.84
CA THR A 354 24.44 29.92 30.14
C THR A 354 25.07 29.17 28.96
N ALA A 355 25.48 29.92 27.93
CA ALA A 355 26.29 29.38 26.85
C ALA A 355 27.74 29.15 27.33
N PRO A 356 28.41 28.05 26.94
CA PRO A 356 27.93 27.00 26.05
C PRO A 356 26.93 26.05 26.75
N ARG A 357 25.85 25.69 26.05
CA ARG A 357 24.90 24.69 26.55
C ARG A 357 25.35 23.30 26.14
N VAL A 358 25.36 22.36 27.07
CA VAL A 358 25.88 21.02 26.86
C VAL A 358 24.87 19.99 27.35
N TRP A 359 24.30 19.21 26.43
CA TRP A 359 23.41 18.09 26.72
C TRP A 359 24.20 16.79 26.62
N ARG A 360 24.25 16.04 27.73
CA ARG A 360 24.80 14.68 27.72
C ARG A 360 23.68 13.69 27.49
N LEU A 361 23.96 12.68 26.68
CA LEU A 361 23.02 11.64 26.34
C LEU A 361 23.51 10.32 26.90
N ASP A 362 22.75 9.77 27.83
CA ASP A 362 23.01 8.46 28.42
C ASP A 362 22.07 7.42 27.81
N TYR A 363 22.53 6.18 27.71
CA TYR A 363 21.74 5.03 27.30
C TYR A 363 21.66 4.02 28.43
N THR A 364 20.44 3.66 28.84
CA THR A 364 20.19 2.58 29.80
C THR A 364 19.68 1.36 29.04
N ASP A 365 20.40 0.25 29.06
CA ASP A 365 19.98 -0.99 28.40
C ASP A 365 18.81 -1.70 29.12
N ALA A 366 18.34 -2.81 28.55
CA ALA A 366 17.28 -3.63 29.12
C ALA A 366 17.63 -4.24 30.49
N ALA A 367 18.93 -4.39 30.81
CA ALA A 367 19.41 -4.86 32.10
C ALA A 367 19.53 -3.73 33.15
N GLY A 368 19.28 -2.48 32.75
CA GLY A 368 19.39 -1.30 33.61
C GLY A 368 20.82 -0.74 33.69
N ALA A 369 21.79 -1.29 32.95
CA ALA A 369 23.13 -0.74 32.88
C ALA A 369 23.09 0.56 32.07
N THR A 370 23.65 1.63 32.63
CA THR A 370 23.67 2.95 32.00
C THR A 370 25.07 3.32 31.56
N GLU A 371 25.21 3.77 30.31
CA GLU A 371 26.47 4.24 29.74
C GLU A 371 26.32 5.62 29.07
N PRO A 372 27.34 6.49 29.13
CA PRO A 372 27.35 7.75 28.40
C PRO A 372 27.60 7.49 26.92
N VAL A 373 26.74 8.02 26.04
CA VAL A 373 26.80 7.75 24.60
C VAL A 373 27.32 8.96 23.83
N ALA A 374 26.67 10.10 23.97
CA ALA A 374 26.98 11.26 23.15
C ALA A 374 26.82 12.57 23.92
N GLU A 375 27.40 13.63 23.38
CA GLU A 375 27.21 14.98 23.85
C GLU A 375 26.85 15.90 22.70
N TYR A 376 25.80 16.69 22.91
CA TYR A 376 25.41 17.77 22.03
C TYR A 376 25.78 19.08 22.71
N SER A 377 26.43 19.98 21.99
CA SER A 377 26.80 21.29 22.52
C SER A 377 26.34 22.41 21.60
N TRP A 378 25.88 23.50 22.18
CA TRP A 378 25.54 24.71 21.45
C TRP A 378 26.36 25.87 21.97
N ALA A 379 27.18 26.45 21.08
CA ALA A 379 28.08 27.56 21.35
C ALA A 379 28.20 28.43 20.09
N ASP A 380 28.27 29.74 20.25
CA ASP A 380 28.49 30.69 19.14
C ASP A 380 27.50 30.54 17.97
N GLY A 381 26.27 30.10 18.25
CA GLY A 381 25.25 29.88 17.22
C GLY A 381 25.45 28.59 16.40
N GLU A 382 26.25 27.66 16.88
CA GLU A 382 26.54 26.38 16.22
C GLU A 382 26.11 25.20 17.10
N LEU A 383 25.33 24.27 16.54
CA LEU A 383 24.99 23.01 17.20
C LEU A 383 26.00 21.94 16.79
N ASN A 384 26.67 21.36 17.77
CA ASN A 384 27.77 20.43 17.63
C ASN A 384 27.45 19.08 18.29
N PHE A 385 28.05 18.01 17.78
CA PHE A 385 27.93 16.64 18.28
C PHE A 385 29.30 16.03 18.55
N ARG A 386 29.42 15.24 19.63
CA ARG A 386 30.59 14.38 19.86
C ARG A 386 30.19 13.08 20.57
N TRP A 387 30.89 11.99 20.25
CA TRP A 387 30.79 10.75 21.02
C TRP A 387 31.50 10.90 22.37
N LEU A 388 30.91 10.34 23.44
CA LEU A 388 31.53 10.34 24.76
C LEU A 388 32.42 9.10 24.96
N PRO A 389 33.49 9.19 25.77
CA PRO A 389 34.27 8.03 26.16
C PRO A 389 33.38 7.02 26.90
N GLY A 390 33.34 5.78 26.40
CA GLY A 390 32.51 4.72 26.97
C GLY A 390 31.25 4.39 26.18
N ALA A 391 30.94 5.14 25.12
CA ALA A 391 29.84 4.80 24.22
C ALA A 391 30.05 3.40 23.60
N GLY A 392 29.08 2.52 23.75
CA GLY A 392 29.10 1.20 23.13
C GLY A 392 28.76 1.24 21.63
N PRO A 393 29.29 0.31 20.82
CA PRO A 393 28.95 0.24 19.39
C PRO A 393 27.45 0.00 19.16
N ALA A 394 26.81 -0.79 20.02
CA ALA A 394 25.37 -1.06 19.92
C ALA A 394 24.54 0.22 20.15
N SER A 395 24.78 0.96 21.24
CA SER A 395 24.04 2.19 21.54
C SER A 395 24.30 3.29 20.53
N ALA A 396 25.52 3.39 19.99
CA ALA A 396 25.86 4.31 18.91
C ALA A 396 25.06 4.04 17.63
N GLU A 397 24.97 2.79 17.18
CA GLU A 397 24.17 2.44 16.01
C GLU A 397 22.66 2.61 16.24
N ILE A 398 22.18 2.31 17.46
CA ILE A 398 20.80 2.58 17.83
C ILE A 398 20.50 4.10 17.76
N LEU A 399 21.42 4.95 18.23
CA LEU A 399 21.25 6.40 18.21
C LEU A 399 21.16 6.95 16.77
N LYS A 400 21.97 6.43 15.84
CA LYS A 400 21.94 6.80 14.42
C LYS A 400 20.56 6.59 13.78
N ASN A 401 19.80 5.62 14.28
CA ASN A 401 18.43 5.33 13.82
C ASN A 401 17.35 6.21 14.47
N ARG A 402 17.71 7.33 15.12
CA ARG A 402 16.76 8.24 15.78
C ARG A 402 16.78 9.64 15.16
N ASN A 403 15.65 10.34 15.30
CA ASN A 403 15.56 11.77 15.01
C ASN A 403 15.96 12.60 16.23
N LEU A 404 16.81 13.60 16.01
CA LEU A 404 17.04 14.66 16.97
C LEU A 404 16.02 15.78 16.72
N HIS A 405 15.14 16.01 17.69
CA HIS A 405 14.22 17.13 17.71
C HIS A 405 14.89 18.33 18.35
N ILE A 406 14.98 19.40 17.58
CA ILE A 406 15.54 20.67 17.99
C ILE A 406 14.37 21.63 18.11
N VAL A 407 14.13 22.14 19.32
CA VAL A 407 13.07 23.11 19.60
C VAL A 407 13.72 24.42 20.04
N ALA A 408 13.39 25.53 19.40
CA ALA A 408 13.84 26.87 19.78
C ALA A 408 12.65 27.84 19.73
N GLY A 409 12.16 28.24 20.90
CA GLY A 409 10.92 29.01 21.02
C GLY A 409 9.71 28.20 20.52
N ASP A 410 8.92 28.80 19.62
CA ASP A 410 7.74 28.18 19.00
C ASP A 410 8.06 27.35 17.75
N HIS A 411 9.34 27.19 17.42
CA HIS A 411 9.78 26.50 16.23
C HIS A 411 10.44 25.17 16.58
N SER A 412 10.18 24.15 15.77
CA SER A 412 10.81 22.84 15.90
C SER A 412 11.24 22.29 14.54
N ALA A 413 12.30 21.49 14.57
CA ALA A 413 12.77 20.73 13.41
C ALA A 413 13.27 19.35 13.87
N ALA A 414 13.10 18.36 13.01
CA ALA A 414 13.62 17.01 13.20
C ALA A 414 14.83 16.79 12.27
N LEU A 415 15.91 16.28 12.83
CA LEU A 415 17.14 15.96 12.13
C LEU A 415 17.43 14.46 12.26
N ALA A 416 17.37 13.71 11.16
CA ALA A 416 17.76 12.30 11.15
C ALA A 416 19.28 12.17 11.37
N GLN A 417 19.68 11.28 12.29
CA GLN A 417 21.09 11.10 12.68
C GLN A 417 21.86 10.08 11.83
N ARG A 418 21.29 9.70 10.69
CA ARG A 418 21.94 8.90 9.66
C ARG A 418 21.57 9.42 8.29
N LEU A 419 22.48 9.24 7.34
CA LEU A 419 22.10 9.27 5.93
C LEU A 419 21.44 7.93 5.58
N PRO A 420 20.48 7.91 4.65
CA PRO A 420 19.91 6.66 4.17
C PRO A 420 20.98 5.86 3.42
N ASP A 421 20.97 4.54 3.62
CA ASP A 421 21.86 3.63 2.91
C ASP A 421 21.46 3.60 1.44
N ALA A 422 22.41 3.91 0.56
CA ALA A 422 22.19 3.89 -0.88
C ALA A 422 22.17 2.45 -1.39
N VAL A 423 21.04 2.03 -1.97
CA VAL A 423 20.88 0.72 -2.60
C VAL A 423 20.58 0.91 -4.09
N GLY A 424 20.98 -0.04 -4.93
CA GLY A 424 20.60 0.01 -6.34
C GLY A 424 19.08 -0.12 -6.52
N PRO A 425 18.45 0.59 -7.47
CA PRO A 425 17.04 0.44 -7.73
C PRO A 425 16.72 -0.97 -8.24
N LEU A 426 15.47 -1.43 -8.09
CA LEU A 426 15.08 -2.76 -8.53
C LEU A 426 14.87 -2.77 -10.04
N ALA A 427 15.60 -3.61 -10.76
CA ALA A 427 15.35 -3.82 -12.19
C ALA A 427 13.99 -4.48 -12.41
N VAL A 428 13.25 -4.01 -13.41
CA VAL A 428 11.94 -4.54 -13.77
C VAL A 428 12.09 -5.79 -14.64
N LYS A 429 11.55 -6.92 -14.17
CA LYS A 429 11.58 -8.20 -14.87
C LYS A 429 10.24 -8.91 -14.75
N PHE A 430 9.63 -9.23 -15.89
CA PHE A 430 8.35 -9.93 -15.99
C PHE A 430 8.50 -11.43 -16.26
N ASP A 431 9.69 -11.85 -16.71
CA ASP A 431 10.01 -13.24 -17.04
C ASP A 431 10.48 -14.06 -15.82
N SER A 432 11.12 -13.39 -14.87
CA SER A 432 11.37 -13.92 -13.53
C SER A 432 10.13 -13.74 -12.65
N GLY A 433 9.82 -14.75 -11.83
CA GLY A 433 8.68 -14.66 -10.90
C GLY A 433 8.86 -13.55 -9.87
N ALA A 434 9.44 -13.90 -8.72
CA ALA A 434 9.77 -12.95 -7.68
C ALA A 434 11.09 -12.24 -7.98
N VAL A 435 11.09 -10.90 -7.93
CA VAL A 435 12.30 -10.08 -8.03
C VAL A 435 12.45 -9.29 -6.75
N GLY A 436 13.60 -9.38 -6.10
CA GLY A 436 13.81 -8.65 -4.87
C GLY A 436 15.25 -8.28 -4.60
N ALA A 437 15.42 -7.38 -3.64
CA ALA A 437 16.70 -6.96 -3.07
C ALA A 437 16.72 -7.29 -1.58
N ASN A 438 17.85 -7.82 -1.11
CA ASN A 438 18.13 -7.93 0.30
C ASN A 438 18.88 -6.67 0.73
N VAL A 439 18.30 -5.91 1.65
CA VAL A 439 18.90 -4.71 2.21
C VAL A 439 19.33 -5.01 3.64
N THR A 440 20.55 -4.65 3.98
CA THR A 440 21.08 -4.80 5.33
C THR A 440 20.81 -3.50 6.10
N LEU A 441 20.18 -3.61 7.26
CA LEU A 441 19.86 -2.53 8.18
C LEU A 441 20.56 -2.85 9.51
N ALA A 442 21.62 -2.14 9.86
CA ALA A 442 22.37 -2.38 11.08
C ALA A 442 22.19 -1.22 12.08
N PRO A 443 21.70 -1.49 13.31
CA PRO A 443 20.70 -2.49 13.65
C PRO A 443 19.36 -2.11 13.01
N PRO A 444 18.46 -3.05 12.70
CA PRO A 444 17.17 -2.69 12.18
C PRO A 444 16.32 -2.12 13.33
N PRO A 445 15.50 -1.11 13.05
CA PRO A 445 14.36 -0.82 13.88
C PRO A 445 13.50 -2.09 14.03
N GLY A 446 12.74 -2.14 15.12
CA GLY A 446 11.73 -3.19 15.31
C GLY A 446 10.89 -3.39 14.05
N ALA A 447 10.81 -4.64 13.57
CA ALA A 447 10.23 -4.96 12.27
C ALA A 447 8.81 -4.39 12.07
N ALA A 448 8.03 -4.30 13.16
CA ALA A 448 6.65 -3.77 13.17
C ALA A 448 6.52 -2.28 12.79
N LYS A 449 7.61 -1.58 12.48
CA LYS A 449 7.64 -0.14 12.22
C LYS A 449 8.29 0.24 10.91
N LEU A 450 8.64 -0.75 10.11
CA LEU A 450 9.26 -0.52 8.82
C LEU A 450 8.18 -0.41 7.76
N VAL A 451 8.28 0.63 6.93
CA VAL A 451 7.40 0.90 5.81
C VAL A 451 8.24 1.00 4.54
N LEU A 452 7.92 0.18 3.55
CA LEU A 452 8.41 0.33 2.19
C LEU A 452 7.56 1.39 1.49
N GLN A 453 8.20 2.38 0.89
CA GLN A 453 7.56 3.37 0.03
C GLN A 453 8.13 3.28 -1.39
N VAL A 454 7.27 3.07 -2.38
CA VAL A 454 7.67 3.11 -3.80
C VAL A 454 7.49 4.54 -4.32
N ASP A 455 8.60 5.21 -4.64
CA ASP A 455 8.60 6.65 -4.97
C ASP A 455 8.42 6.93 -6.46
N ALA A 456 9.07 6.12 -7.30
CA ALA A 456 9.08 6.35 -8.73
C ALA A 456 9.29 5.05 -9.50
N LEU A 457 8.62 4.98 -10.65
CA LEU A 457 8.95 4.07 -11.73
C LEU A 457 9.72 4.85 -12.79
N ASP A 458 10.66 4.19 -13.45
CA ASP A 458 11.41 4.74 -14.57
C ASP A 458 10.48 5.31 -15.67
N GLU A 459 10.95 6.35 -16.39
CA GLU A 459 10.18 6.99 -17.46
C GLU A 459 9.74 6.02 -18.57
N ALA A 460 10.39 4.86 -18.70
CA ALA A 460 9.98 3.80 -19.61
C ALA A 460 8.55 3.27 -19.37
N PHE A 461 8.00 3.44 -18.15
CA PHE A 461 6.58 3.16 -17.88
C PHE A 461 5.63 4.22 -18.46
N GLY A 462 6.14 5.31 -19.03
CA GLY A 462 5.34 6.39 -19.59
C GLY A 462 4.53 7.15 -18.54
N PRO A 463 3.65 8.09 -18.97
CA PRO A 463 2.80 8.88 -18.08
C PRO A 463 1.61 8.07 -17.52
N HIS A 464 1.70 6.74 -17.48
CA HIS A 464 0.61 5.91 -16.98
C HIS A 464 0.27 6.33 -15.54
N ARG A 465 -1.04 6.48 -15.28
CA ARG A 465 -1.55 6.86 -13.96
C ARG A 465 -1.26 5.71 -13.00
N TRP A 466 -0.18 5.82 -12.25
CA TRP A 466 0.00 5.02 -11.06
C TRP A 466 -0.81 5.70 -9.94
N SER A 467 -1.70 4.91 -9.32
CA SER A 467 -2.36 5.31 -8.07
C SER A 467 -1.28 5.36 -6.96
N PRO A 468 -1.38 6.26 -5.97
CA PRO A 468 -0.26 6.88 -5.26
C PRO A 468 0.75 5.89 -4.67
N ALA A 469 1.97 6.38 -4.41
CA ALA A 469 3.08 5.66 -3.78
C ALA A 469 2.61 4.53 -2.86
N ALA A 470 2.83 3.30 -3.32
CA ALA A 470 2.50 2.12 -2.54
C ALA A 470 3.31 2.19 -1.24
N ARG A 471 2.61 2.35 -0.12
CA ARG A 471 3.17 2.20 1.22
C ARG A 471 2.84 0.80 1.68
N VAL A 472 3.86 0.03 2.02
CA VAL A 472 3.74 -1.38 2.42
C VAL A 472 4.36 -1.51 3.80
N GLU A 473 3.55 -1.83 4.79
CA GLU A 473 4.06 -2.16 6.11
C GLU A 473 4.79 -3.52 6.07
N ALA A 474 5.74 -3.74 6.98
CA ALA A 474 6.45 -5.00 7.04
C ALA A 474 5.48 -6.17 7.33
N GLY A 475 5.46 -7.15 6.43
CA GLY A 475 4.54 -8.30 6.47
C GLY A 475 3.30 -8.14 5.59
N ASP A 476 3.05 -6.94 5.06
CA ASP A 476 1.92 -6.69 4.16
C ASP A 476 2.33 -6.76 2.67
N GLU A 477 1.32 -6.77 1.81
CA GLU A 477 1.46 -6.66 0.35
C GLU A 477 0.72 -5.41 -0.16
N ALA A 478 1.28 -4.74 -1.18
CA ALA A 478 0.57 -3.68 -1.89
C ALA A 478 0.72 -3.80 -3.40
N ASP A 479 -0.37 -3.51 -4.12
CA ASP A 479 -0.42 -3.58 -5.57
C ASP A 479 -0.21 -2.19 -6.18
N LEU A 480 0.85 -2.03 -6.96
CA LEU A 480 1.04 -0.89 -7.85
C LEU A 480 0.42 -1.20 -9.21
N ILE A 481 -0.80 -0.72 -9.44
CA ILE A 481 -1.55 -0.99 -10.68
C ILE A 481 -1.00 -0.16 -11.84
N LEU A 482 -0.66 -0.85 -12.93
CA LEU A 482 -0.25 -0.33 -14.22
C LEU A 482 -1.43 -0.43 -15.20
N GLY A 483 -2.04 0.70 -15.53
CA GLY A 483 -3.17 0.78 -16.45
C GLY A 483 -4.44 1.39 -15.84
N GLY A 484 -5.44 1.65 -16.68
CA GLY A 484 -6.72 2.22 -16.27
C GLY A 484 -7.71 1.15 -15.79
N GLU A 485 -8.75 1.58 -15.07
CA GLU A 485 -9.84 0.69 -14.62
C GLU A 485 -10.68 0.12 -15.77
N GLN A 486 -10.67 0.79 -16.92
CA GLN A 486 -11.43 0.41 -18.11
C GLN A 486 -10.68 -0.54 -19.05
N ASP A 487 -9.40 -0.82 -18.78
CA ASP A 487 -8.62 -1.72 -19.62
C ASP A 487 -9.09 -3.17 -19.40
N PRO A 488 -9.28 -3.97 -20.47
CA PRO A 488 -9.78 -5.34 -20.33
C PRO A 488 -8.77 -6.27 -19.63
N TYR A 489 -7.53 -5.83 -19.51
CA TYR A 489 -6.52 -6.43 -18.64
C TYR A 489 -5.79 -5.33 -17.88
N GLN A 490 -5.55 -5.56 -16.60
CA GLN A 490 -4.74 -4.72 -15.75
C GLN A 490 -3.51 -5.49 -15.29
N LEU A 491 -2.36 -4.83 -15.37
CA LEU A 491 -1.11 -5.32 -14.82
C LEU A 491 -0.88 -4.64 -13.48
N ALA A 492 -0.32 -5.33 -12.50
CA ALA A 492 0.14 -4.73 -11.27
C ALA A 492 1.51 -5.26 -10.89
N LEU A 493 2.29 -4.44 -10.18
CA LEU A 493 3.47 -4.90 -9.46
C LEU A 493 3.09 -5.02 -7.99
N ARG A 494 2.97 -6.25 -7.52
CA ARG A 494 2.68 -6.53 -6.12
C ARG A 494 3.95 -6.52 -5.33
N PHE A 495 4.13 -5.54 -4.46
CA PHE A 495 5.26 -5.43 -3.57
C PHE A 495 4.99 -6.19 -2.28
N SER A 496 5.99 -6.91 -1.79
CA SER A 496 6.04 -7.45 -0.44
C SER A 496 7.31 -6.99 0.25
N PHE A 497 7.21 -6.81 1.56
CA PHE A 497 8.31 -6.32 2.37
C PHE A 497 8.39 -7.13 3.66
N GLU A 498 9.48 -7.88 3.82
CA GLU A 498 9.62 -8.82 4.93
C GLU A 498 10.97 -8.65 5.63
N ALA A 499 10.97 -8.65 6.97
CA ALA A 499 12.19 -8.80 7.74
C ALA A 499 12.68 -10.26 7.63
N THR A 500 13.85 -10.48 7.04
CA THR A 500 14.43 -11.82 6.81
C THR A 500 15.51 -12.19 7.84
N GLY A 501 15.58 -11.44 8.93
CA GLY A 501 16.51 -11.65 10.03
C GLY A 501 16.66 -10.40 10.90
N PRO A 502 17.59 -10.43 11.86
CA PRO A 502 17.78 -9.35 12.83
C PRO A 502 18.53 -8.14 12.25
N GLU A 503 18.91 -8.13 10.97
CA GLU A 503 19.59 -7.01 10.30
C GLU A 503 19.27 -6.95 8.80
N ARG A 504 18.28 -7.70 8.33
CA ARG A 504 18.00 -7.82 6.89
C ARG A 504 16.54 -7.67 6.60
N VAL A 505 16.25 -6.80 5.65
CA VAL A 505 14.92 -6.67 5.06
C VAL A 505 14.98 -7.09 3.61
N ARG A 506 13.95 -7.78 3.16
CA ARG A 506 13.77 -8.20 1.79
C ARG A 506 12.64 -7.39 1.20
N VAL A 507 12.98 -6.62 0.18
CA VAL A 507 12.01 -5.92 -0.67
C VAL A 507 11.83 -6.78 -1.91
N GLU A 508 10.62 -7.22 -2.19
CA GLU A 508 10.30 -8.05 -3.35
C GLU A 508 9.10 -7.46 -4.10
N TYR A 509 9.06 -7.65 -5.41
CA TYR A 509 7.83 -7.46 -6.17
C TYR A 509 7.54 -8.65 -7.08
N ARG A 510 6.27 -8.79 -7.44
CA ARG A 510 5.77 -9.82 -8.36
C ARG A 510 4.81 -9.19 -9.36
N PRO A 511 4.96 -9.47 -10.67
CA PRO A 511 4.01 -9.00 -11.66
C PRO A 511 2.71 -9.83 -11.58
N MET A 512 1.58 -9.13 -11.50
CA MET A 512 0.24 -9.69 -11.39
C MET A 512 -0.62 -9.22 -12.57
N LEU A 513 -1.52 -10.07 -13.05
CA LEU A 513 -2.46 -9.78 -14.11
C LEU A 513 -3.89 -10.01 -13.61
N ARG A 514 -4.80 -9.11 -13.99
CA ARG A 514 -6.22 -9.24 -13.73
C ARG A 514 -7.01 -8.93 -15.00
N ALA A 515 -7.92 -9.82 -15.37
CA ALA A 515 -8.88 -9.56 -16.43
C ALA A 515 -9.99 -8.63 -15.92
N ALA A 516 -10.55 -7.78 -16.79
CA ALA A 516 -11.66 -6.89 -16.43
C ALA A 516 -12.86 -7.69 -15.92
N GLY A 517 -13.44 -7.20 -14.82
CA GLY A 517 -14.54 -7.87 -14.11
C GLY A 517 -14.13 -9.06 -13.24
N SER A 518 -12.87 -9.52 -13.31
CA SER A 518 -12.33 -10.47 -12.33
C SER A 518 -11.98 -9.74 -11.04
N ALA A 519 -12.45 -10.25 -9.90
CA ALA A 519 -11.96 -9.80 -8.59
C ALA A 519 -10.57 -10.39 -8.26
N LYS A 520 -10.16 -11.46 -8.96
CA LYS A 520 -8.96 -12.22 -8.66
C LYS A 520 -7.77 -11.74 -9.49
N TRP A 521 -6.65 -11.54 -8.81
CA TRP A 521 -5.32 -11.36 -9.41
C TRP A 521 -4.64 -12.70 -9.60
N ASP A 522 -4.05 -12.92 -10.77
CA ASP A 522 -3.23 -14.09 -11.08
C ASP A 522 -1.79 -13.65 -11.37
N TYR A 523 -0.81 -14.52 -11.13
CA TYR A 523 0.58 -14.22 -11.46
C TYR A 523 0.75 -14.02 -12.95
N PHE A 524 1.35 -12.90 -13.35
CA PHE A 524 1.69 -12.67 -14.75
C PHE A 524 2.82 -13.64 -15.13
N ARG A 525 2.54 -14.52 -16.10
CA ARG A 525 3.56 -15.36 -16.71
C ARG A 525 3.59 -15.03 -18.20
N PRO A 526 4.71 -14.55 -18.76
CA PRO A 526 4.77 -14.21 -20.18
C PRO A 526 4.35 -15.37 -21.10
N LYS A 527 4.70 -16.60 -20.70
CA LYS A 527 4.29 -17.83 -21.41
C LYS A 527 2.77 -18.05 -21.39
N SER A 528 2.07 -17.76 -20.29
CA SER A 528 0.61 -17.92 -20.25
C SER A 528 -0.09 -16.84 -21.08
N ALA A 529 0.41 -15.60 -21.04
CA ALA A 529 -0.12 -14.52 -21.87
C ALA A 529 0.03 -14.81 -23.36
N ALA A 530 1.17 -15.37 -23.79
CA ALA A 530 1.37 -15.79 -25.18
C ALA A 530 0.42 -16.93 -25.61
N VAL A 531 0.17 -17.90 -24.72
CA VAL A 531 -0.79 -18.99 -24.97
C VAL A 531 -2.22 -18.46 -25.07
N GLU A 532 -2.62 -17.54 -24.17
CA GLU A 532 -3.95 -16.91 -24.21
C GLU A 532 -4.15 -16.09 -25.49
N LEU A 533 -3.13 -15.32 -25.89
CA LEU A 533 -3.16 -14.56 -27.14
C LEU A 533 -3.37 -15.49 -28.35
N ALA A 534 -2.63 -16.60 -28.43
CA ALA A 534 -2.80 -17.57 -29.51
C ALA A 534 -4.20 -18.22 -29.52
N GLN A 535 -4.78 -18.50 -28.35
CA GLN A 535 -6.15 -19.01 -28.23
C GLN A 535 -7.19 -17.99 -28.70
N LEU A 536 -7.04 -16.72 -28.33
CA LEU A 536 -7.94 -15.64 -28.76
C LEU A 536 -7.87 -15.42 -30.27
N GLN A 537 -6.67 -15.47 -30.86
CA GLN A 537 -6.49 -15.39 -32.33
C GLN A 537 -7.16 -16.57 -33.06
N GLN A 538 -7.07 -17.78 -32.49
CA GLN A 538 -7.80 -18.94 -33.02
C GLN A 538 -9.32 -18.75 -32.90
N GLN A 539 -9.80 -18.21 -31.78
CA GLN A 539 -11.22 -17.91 -31.58
C GLN A 539 -11.73 -16.85 -32.58
N GLU A 540 -10.96 -15.79 -32.83
CA GLU A 540 -11.29 -14.78 -33.84
C GLU A 540 -11.42 -15.39 -35.24
N THR A 541 -10.50 -16.30 -35.60
CA THR A 541 -10.54 -17.02 -36.89
C THR A 541 -11.79 -17.88 -37.01
N LEU A 542 -12.21 -18.54 -35.94
CA LEU A 542 -13.45 -19.32 -35.90
C LEU A 542 -14.70 -18.44 -36.03
N LEU A 543 -14.75 -17.30 -35.33
CA LEU A 543 -15.85 -16.33 -35.42
C LEU A 543 -15.95 -15.74 -36.83
N ALA A 544 -14.82 -15.39 -37.45
CA ALA A 544 -14.78 -14.92 -38.83
C ALA A 544 -15.32 -15.98 -39.81
N THR A 545 -14.95 -17.25 -39.58
CA THR A 545 -15.46 -18.38 -40.39
C THR A 545 -16.98 -18.53 -40.23
N GLN A 546 -17.51 -18.46 -39.01
CA GLN A 546 -18.96 -18.52 -38.76
C GLN A 546 -19.70 -17.36 -39.44
N LEU A 547 -19.14 -16.15 -39.35
CA LEU A 547 -19.72 -14.96 -39.96
C LEU A 547 -19.78 -15.08 -41.50
N SER A 548 -18.77 -15.70 -42.11
CA SER A 548 -18.76 -15.97 -43.55
C SER A 548 -19.80 -17.00 -44.01
N GLN A 549 -20.21 -17.91 -43.11
CA GLN A 549 -21.18 -18.98 -43.39
C GLN A 549 -22.63 -18.54 -43.13
N LEU A 550 -22.86 -17.52 -42.29
CA LEU A 550 -24.18 -16.99 -41.94
C LEU A 550 -25.11 -16.72 -43.14
N PRO A 551 -24.65 -16.06 -44.23
CA PRO A 551 -25.51 -15.79 -45.39
C PRO A 551 -26.08 -17.06 -46.04
N GLN A 552 -25.35 -18.17 -45.98
CA GLN A 552 -25.82 -19.44 -46.52
C GLN A 552 -26.89 -20.08 -45.64
N GLN A 553 -26.73 -19.98 -44.32
CA GLN A 553 -27.65 -20.56 -43.34
C GLN A 553 -29.00 -19.82 -43.29
N PHE A 554 -28.99 -18.49 -43.44
CA PHE A 554 -30.18 -17.66 -43.27
C PHE A 554 -30.82 -17.17 -44.58
N ARG A 555 -30.56 -17.81 -45.72
CA ARG A 555 -31.14 -17.40 -47.02
C ARG A 555 -32.67 -17.19 -47.01
N ARG A 556 -33.39 -17.89 -46.14
CA ARG A 556 -34.87 -17.82 -46.02
C ARG A 556 -35.39 -17.00 -44.85
N ASN A 557 -34.50 -16.47 -43.99
CA ASN A 557 -34.90 -15.75 -42.77
C ASN A 557 -34.00 -14.51 -42.54
N PRO A 558 -34.30 -13.37 -43.18
CA PRO A 558 -33.47 -12.16 -43.10
C PRO A 558 -33.46 -11.52 -41.70
N ALA A 559 -34.55 -11.64 -40.93
CA ALA A 559 -34.60 -11.11 -39.56
C ALA A 559 -33.66 -11.89 -38.62
N GLY A 560 -33.65 -13.23 -38.75
CA GLY A 560 -32.71 -14.08 -38.01
C GLY A 560 -31.25 -13.83 -38.38
N PHE A 561 -30.97 -13.51 -39.66
CA PHE A 561 -29.62 -13.15 -40.11
C PHE A 561 -29.09 -11.90 -39.38
N ALA A 562 -29.86 -10.83 -39.32
CA ALA A 562 -29.44 -9.58 -38.69
C ALA A 562 -29.09 -9.80 -37.21
N GLN A 563 -29.97 -10.45 -36.45
CA GLN A 563 -29.74 -10.74 -35.03
C GLN A 563 -28.51 -11.62 -34.80
N ALA A 564 -28.32 -12.68 -35.61
CA ALA A 564 -27.17 -13.57 -35.49
C ALA A 564 -25.86 -12.88 -35.88
N SER A 565 -25.88 -12.07 -36.95
CA SER A 565 -24.73 -11.26 -37.36
C SER A 565 -24.34 -10.26 -36.29
N ASP A 566 -25.31 -9.54 -35.70
CA ASP A 566 -25.03 -8.56 -34.64
C ASP A 566 -24.49 -9.22 -33.36
N ALA A 567 -24.96 -10.42 -33.03
CA ALA A 567 -24.41 -11.19 -31.91
C ALA A 567 -22.96 -11.62 -32.16
N LEU A 568 -22.65 -12.18 -33.33
CA LEU A 568 -21.28 -12.60 -33.68
C LEU A 568 -20.34 -11.40 -33.84
N ASN A 569 -20.80 -10.29 -34.41
CA ASN A 569 -20.01 -9.06 -34.51
C ASN A 569 -19.63 -8.52 -33.12
N ARG A 570 -20.56 -8.54 -32.15
CA ARG A 570 -20.26 -8.16 -30.76
C ARG A 570 -19.23 -9.09 -30.11
N GLN A 571 -19.33 -10.41 -30.36
CA GLN A 571 -18.34 -11.36 -29.87
C GLN A 571 -16.97 -11.14 -30.51
N SER A 572 -16.92 -10.92 -31.83
CA SER A 572 -15.68 -10.63 -32.56
C SER A 572 -15.01 -9.34 -32.05
N LEU A 573 -15.79 -8.27 -31.85
CA LEU A 573 -15.27 -7.02 -31.29
C LEU A 573 -14.70 -7.20 -29.88
N ALA A 574 -15.36 -7.99 -29.03
CA ALA A 574 -14.88 -8.30 -27.68
C ALA A 574 -13.58 -9.12 -27.70
N VAL A 575 -13.48 -10.14 -28.57
CA VAL A 575 -12.26 -10.94 -28.73
C VAL A 575 -11.11 -10.07 -29.24
N ARG A 576 -11.36 -9.23 -30.25
CA ARG A 576 -10.35 -8.35 -30.84
C ARG A 576 -9.84 -7.31 -29.85
N SER A 577 -10.74 -6.71 -29.06
CA SER A 577 -10.35 -5.80 -27.97
C SER A 577 -9.44 -6.47 -26.93
N ARG A 578 -9.68 -7.75 -26.61
CA ARG A 578 -8.78 -8.52 -25.73
C ARG A 578 -7.42 -8.79 -26.36
N ILE A 579 -7.39 -9.15 -27.65
CA ILE A 579 -6.15 -9.34 -28.43
C ILE A 579 -5.33 -8.05 -28.42
N ASP A 580 -5.92 -6.92 -28.83
CA ASP A 580 -5.26 -5.62 -28.90
C ASP A 580 -4.67 -5.21 -27.55
N THR A 581 -5.37 -5.52 -26.45
CA THR A 581 -4.90 -5.21 -25.10
C THR A 581 -3.75 -6.11 -24.66
N LEU A 582 -3.82 -7.42 -24.89
CA LEU A 582 -2.70 -8.32 -24.57
C LEU A 582 -1.45 -8.00 -25.40
N GLU A 583 -1.61 -7.60 -26.66
CA GLU A 583 -0.51 -7.14 -27.50
C GLU A 583 0.07 -5.81 -27.03
N SER A 584 -0.79 -4.86 -26.62
CA SER A 584 -0.36 -3.61 -25.98
C SER A 584 0.43 -3.90 -24.70
N LEU A 585 -0.10 -4.75 -23.83
CA LEU A 585 0.54 -5.17 -22.59
C LEU A 585 1.89 -5.84 -22.86
N SER A 586 1.95 -6.76 -23.82
CA SER A 586 3.19 -7.44 -24.20
C SER A 586 4.26 -6.46 -24.68
N ARG A 587 3.87 -5.45 -25.47
CA ARG A 587 4.78 -4.38 -25.91
C ARG A 587 5.28 -3.54 -24.74
N VAL A 588 4.41 -3.17 -23.80
CA VAL A 588 4.82 -2.44 -22.59
C VAL A 588 5.81 -3.29 -21.79
N CYS A 589 5.48 -4.55 -21.48
CA CYS A 589 6.37 -5.45 -20.75
C CYS A 589 7.73 -5.58 -21.43
N GLN A 590 7.79 -5.74 -22.76
CA GLN A 590 9.06 -5.80 -23.50
C GLN A 590 9.84 -4.47 -23.51
N ALA A 591 9.13 -3.34 -23.50
CA ALA A 591 9.76 -2.02 -23.47
C ALA A 591 10.41 -1.73 -22.12
N VAL A 592 9.80 -2.17 -21.01
CA VAL A 592 10.31 -1.95 -19.65
C VAL A 592 11.21 -3.06 -19.12
N GLN A 593 11.10 -4.29 -19.65
CA GLN A 593 11.93 -5.44 -19.26
C GLN A 593 13.43 -5.10 -19.33
N ASP A 594 14.14 -5.29 -18.22
CA ASP A 594 15.59 -5.07 -18.05
C ASP A 594 16.08 -3.64 -18.34
N LYS A 595 15.17 -2.69 -18.61
CA LYS A 595 15.47 -1.29 -18.92
C LYS A 595 14.93 -0.34 -17.88
N ALA A 596 13.75 -0.64 -17.35
CA ALA A 596 13.12 0.14 -16.32
C ALA A 596 13.63 -0.28 -14.94
N THR A 597 13.67 0.69 -14.04
CA THR A 597 14.01 0.49 -12.64
C THR A 597 12.90 1.03 -11.74
N ILE A 598 12.82 0.48 -10.53
CA ILE A 598 11.87 0.89 -9.49
C ILE A 598 12.68 1.53 -8.37
N SER A 599 12.40 2.81 -8.11
CA SER A 599 12.97 3.52 -6.97
C SER A 599 12.08 3.35 -5.75
N PHE A 600 12.69 3.04 -4.62
CA PHE A 600 11.96 2.81 -3.37
C PHE A 600 12.77 3.33 -2.18
N ARG A 601 12.07 3.57 -1.08
CA ARG A 601 12.65 3.91 0.22
C ARG A 601 12.15 2.97 1.29
N VAL A 602 12.99 2.70 2.28
CA VAL A 602 12.58 2.02 3.51
C VAL A 602 12.60 3.05 4.63
N LEU A 603 11.44 3.24 5.24
CA LEU A 603 11.21 4.21 6.30
C LEU A 603 10.98 3.49 7.62
N ALA A 604 11.51 4.03 8.71
CA ALA A 604 11.10 3.68 10.06
C ALA A 604 10.05 4.69 10.52
N VAL A 605 8.87 4.22 10.92
CA VAL A 605 7.76 5.09 11.34
C VAL A 605 7.55 4.98 12.85
N SER A 606 7.58 6.12 13.55
CA SER A 606 7.43 6.17 15.00
C SER A 606 6.77 7.48 15.41
N GLY A 607 5.68 7.41 16.19
CA GLY A 607 5.00 8.61 16.68
C GLY A 607 4.50 9.57 15.59
N GLY A 608 4.30 9.09 14.35
CA GLY A 608 3.96 9.91 13.19
C GLY A 608 5.16 10.52 12.46
N GLU A 609 6.38 10.25 12.92
CA GLU A 609 7.62 10.64 12.27
C GLU A 609 8.15 9.53 11.39
N GLU A 610 8.86 9.91 10.34
CA GLU A 610 9.45 8.99 9.37
C GLU A 610 10.96 9.21 9.31
N ILE A 611 11.71 8.13 9.49
CA ILE A 611 13.18 8.12 9.37
C ILE A 611 13.54 7.33 8.13
N GLU A 612 14.20 7.99 7.17
CA GLU A 612 14.64 7.32 5.95
C GLU A 612 15.88 6.47 6.24
N LEU A 613 15.73 5.15 6.19
CA LEU A 613 16.81 4.21 6.45
C LEU A 613 17.55 3.86 5.17
N VAL A 614 16.81 3.67 4.08
CA VAL A 614 17.34 3.19 2.80
C VAL A 614 16.73 4.02 1.70
N ALA A 615 17.57 4.41 0.75
CA ALA A 615 17.16 5.06 -0.48
C ALA A 615 17.69 4.25 -1.67
N ALA A 616 16.77 3.65 -2.42
CA ALA A 616 17.06 3.03 -3.70
C ALA A 616 16.65 3.99 -4.81
N THR A 617 17.56 4.88 -5.19
CA THR A 617 17.33 5.87 -6.25
C THR A 617 18.24 5.59 -7.44
N GLY A 618 17.69 5.73 -8.66
CA GLY A 618 18.48 5.60 -9.89
C GLY A 618 19.40 6.79 -10.17
N ALA A 619 19.13 7.94 -9.53
CA ALA A 619 20.01 9.09 -9.57
C ALA A 619 21.12 8.94 -8.52
N ALA A 620 22.37 9.24 -8.90
CA ALA A 620 23.46 9.31 -7.93
C ALA A 620 23.01 10.19 -6.74
N PRO A 621 23.21 9.73 -5.49
CA PRO A 621 22.75 10.47 -4.32
C PRO A 621 23.27 11.91 -4.40
N PRO A 622 22.46 12.93 -4.03
CA PRO A 622 22.96 14.29 -3.96
C PRO A 622 24.22 14.25 -3.09
N ALA A 623 25.36 14.69 -3.66
CA ALA A 623 26.63 14.60 -3.01
C ALA A 623 26.47 15.15 -1.59
N ALA A 624 26.67 14.30 -0.57
CA ALA A 624 26.60 14.74 0.80
C ALA A 624 27.48 15.99 0.90
N VAL A 625 26.93 17.09 1.42
CA VAL A 625 27.70 18.29 1.70
C VAL A 625 28.70 17.89 2.78
N GLY A 626 29.82 17.33 2.34
CA GLY A 626 30.88 16.88 3.19
C GLY A 626 31.40 18.12 3.90
N ALA A 627 31.45 18.06 5.22
CA ALA A 627 32.18 18.98 6.07
C ALA A 627 33.64 19.03 5.59
N SER A 628 33.92 19.84 4.57
CA SER A 628 35.25 20.10 4.07
C SER A 628 35.86 21.20 4.92
N GLY A 629 36.77 20.80 5.81
CA GLY A 629 38.02 21.49 6.05
C GLY A 629 37.93 22.88 6.64
N VAL A 630 38.06 22.94 7.97
CA VAL A 630 38.77 24.03 8.65
C VAL A 630 40.04 24.36 7.87
N GLY A 631 40.19 25.63 7.51
CA GLY A 631 41.18 26.11 6.54
C GLY A 631 42.63 25.79 6.90
N ALA A 632 43.38 25.32 5.90
CA ALA A 632 44.81 25.59 5.81
C ALA A 632 44.98 27.04 5.32
N PRO A 633 45.89 27.84 5.91
CA PRO A 633 46.10 29.21 5.46
C PRO A 633 46.64 29.19 4.03
N ILE A 634 45.94 29.88 3.13
CA ILE A 634 46.41 30.19 1.78
C ILE A 634 47.69 31.00 1.94
N ALA A 635 48.83 30.39 1.62
CA ALA A 635 50.07 31.11 1.43
C ALA A 635 49.91 32.03 0.22
N ASP A 636 50.04 33.33 0.47
CA ASP A 636 50.03 34.40 -0.52
C ASP A 636 51.15 34.17 -1.55
N PRO A 637 50.85 33.96 -2.85
CA PRO A 637 51.87 33.70 -3.87
C PRO A 637 52.60 34.97 -4.34
N ASN A 638 52.51 36.10 -3.62
CA ASN A 638 53.03 37.40 -4.07
C ASN A 638 54.18 37.97 -3.23
N ILE A 639 55.06 37.13 -2.69
CA ILE A 639 56.35 37.57 -2.11
C ILE A 639 57.47 37.12 -3.05
N GLY A 640 57.99 38.06 -3.84
CA GLY A 640 59.15 37.86 -4.71
C GLY A 640 60.42 37.51 -3.93
N PRO A 641 61.40 36.86 -4.58
CA PRO A 641 62.61 36.42 -3.89
C PRO A 641 63.48 37.60 -3.44
N PRO A 642 64.16 37.51 -2.29
CA PRO A 642 65.12 38.53 -1.90
C PRO A 642 66.36 38.46 -2.81
N ALA A 643 66.76 39.62 -3.32
CA ALA A 643 68.01 39.84 -4.03
C ALA A 643 69.22 39.66 -3.05
N PRO A 644 70.43 39.36 -3.57
CA PRO A 644 71.52 38.74 -2.81
C PRO A 644 72.14 39.60 -1.71
#